data_AF-A0A9E0CVP5-F1
#
_entry.id   AF-A0A9E0CVP5-F1
#
_cell.length_a   1.000
_cell.length_b   1.000
_cell.length_c   1.000
_cell.angle_alpha   90.00
_cell.angle_beta   90.00
_cell.angle_gamma   90.00
#
_symmetry.space_group_name_H-M   'P 1'
#
loop_
_entity.id
_entity.type
_entity.pdbx_description
1 polymer ?
#
loop_
_entity_poly.entity_id
_entity_poly.type
_entity_poly.pdbx_seq_one_letter_code
_entity_poly.pdbx_strand_id
1 'polypeptide(L)'
;MSHSKRKQLVFTVKDLCRVCYTCVRECPVKAIKIINGQAEVINERCIGCGNCFMVCSQGAKCFLKTIKDAKAIIAENEKVIAIVAPSYPAEFTEFPDHRQFVGMIRALGFSHVCEVGFGADMVAREYRKLHDITLTGGSISSDCPAIVFFIEHYQPNLIDKLAPIASPMVAMTRIVRKKYGNDSKVIFIGPCIAKKAESDEVDEVLTFTELRELFKERKLIPEKITPSDFDPPHACKGSIFPVSRGMLQTIELSEDILTEDVIVASGKNNFREVIKEFENDLDSNHHLELLCCEGCIMGPGTTSGGKRYSRRSIVSNHVRKKLENFDFEQWERDIEEFSNLDLTQKHNVLDRRIDVPDEAEINKVLVDLNKLTPQDHLNCTACGYDTCREHAIAIVQGLAEVEMCLPFTIEKLHQSVMDLNESNKKLASTQQALRQSEKLASMGQLSAGIAHELNNPLGVITVYSNILKDEAPEDDPIRKDLELIVEQAERCKKIVGGLLNFARKSQVCLVETNMVDFVKQSLTSIIKPENVELIFEYNTKKPFAYIDVDQMMQALTNLEKNAVEAMPQGGKLTVSLTDNLYNVIISISDTGIGIPKENLEHIFTPFFTTKDMGKGTGLGLPLIYGVVKMHRGKIDVKSNTDPAEGPCGTTFTITIPNDLGQ
;
A
#
# COMPACT_ATOMS: atom_id res chain seq x y z
N MET A 1 -24.61 -10.69 37.85
CA MET A 1 -24.11 -9.38 38.33
C MET A 1 -23.20 -8.82 37.26
N SER A 2 -23.34 -7.52 36.98
CA SER A 2 -22.82 -6.83 35.79
C SER A 2 -21.30 -6.92 35.67
N HIS A 3 -20.79 -7.15 34.46
CA HIS A 3 -19.40 -6.97 34.00
C HIS A 3 -18.91 -5.50 34.16
N SER A 4 -18.99 -4.93 35.36
CA SER A 4 -18.96 -3.48 35.64
C SER A 4 -17.61 -2.80 35.39
N LYS A 5 -16.55 -3.56 35.08
CA LYS A 5 -15.25 -3.03 34.68
C LYS A 5 -14.67 -3.87 33.54
N ARG A 6 -15.23 -3.82 32.34
CA ARG A 6 -14.46 -4.30 31.17
C ARG A 6 -13.33 -3.31 30.90
N LYS A 7 -12.25 -3.46 31.67
CA LYS A 7 -10.99 -2.77 31.41
C LYS A 7 -10.57 -3.16 29.98
N GLN A 8 -10.07 -2.20 29.20
CA GLN A 8 -9.50 -2.47 27.87
C GLN A 8 -8.33 -3.46 28.03
N LEU A 9 -8.59 -4.77 27.87
CA LEU A 9 -7.61 -5.81 28.18
C LEU A 9 -6.43 -5.78 27.21
N VAL A 10 -6.71 -5.53 25.93
CA VAL A 10 -5.71 -5.47 24.86
C VAL A 10 -5.96 -4.20 24.05
N PHE A 11 -4.90 -3.49 23.71
CA PHE A 11 -4.96 -2.24 22.96
C PHE A 11 -3.82 -2.15 21.94
N THR A 12 -3.84 -1.11 21.11
CA THR A 12 -2.83 -0.87 20.08
C THR A 12 -2.15 0.48 20.32
N VAL A 13 -0.83 0.47 20.41
CA VAL A 13 0.01 1.67 20.32
C VAL A 13 0.18 2.01 18.85
N LYS A 14 -0.59 2.99 18.37
CA LYS A 14 -0.73 3.29 16.93
C LYS A 14 0.62 3.64 16.28
N ASP A 15 1.50 4.36 16.98
CA ASP A 15 2.80 4.79 16.46
C ASP A 15 3.77 3.63 16.13
N LEU A 16 3.60 2.49 16.78
CA LEU A 16 4.40 1.29 16.54
C LEU A 16 3.80 0.41 15.43
N CYS A 17 2.53 0.60 15.08
CA CYS A 17 1.85 -0.26 14.13
C CYS A 17 2.36 -0.02 12.70
N ARG A 18 2.76 -1.10 12.02
CA ARG A 18 3.16 -1.10 10.60
C ARG A 18 2.16 -1.82 9.70
N VAL A 19 0.95 -2.05 10.19
CA VAL A 19 -0.20 -2.45 9.36
C VAL A 19 0.03 -3.77 8.60
N CYS A 20 0.76 -4.71 9.18
CA CYS A 20 1.05 -6.01 8.57
C CYS A 20 -0.11 -7.02 8.64
N TYR A 21 -1.23 -6.63 9.25
CA TYR A 21 -2.46 -7.43 9.45
C TYR A 21 -2.34 -8.78 10.17
N THR A 22 -1.15 -9.20 10.59
CA THR A 22 -0.95 -10.45 11.35
C THR A 22 -1.88 -10.53 12.57
N CYS A 23 -2.04 -9.44 13.30
CA CYS A 23 -2.94 -9.41 14.45
C CYS A 23 -4.41 -9.69 14.09
N VAL A 24 -4.89 -9.22 12.93
CA VAL A 24 -6.26 -9.47 12.42
C VAL A 24 -6.42 -10.95 12.06
N ARG A 25 -5.44 -11.52 11.35
CA ARG A 25 -5.38 -12.95 11.01
C ARG A 25 -5.42 -13.85 12.23
N GLU A 26 -4.68 -13.45 13.26
CA GLU A 26 -4.47 -14.24 14.47
C GLU A 26 -5.56 -14.07 15.53
N CYS A 27 -6.50 -13.13 15.32
CA CYS A 27 -7.62 -12.91 16.21
C CYS A 27 -8.76 -13.93 15.91
N PRO A 28 -9.12 -14.82 16.86
CA PRO A 28 -10.12 -15.87 16.62
C PRO A 28 -11.54 -15.32 16.39
N VAL A 29 -11.82 -14.10 16.83
CA VAL A 29 -13.15 -13.45 16.79
C VAL A 29 -13.18 -12.19 15.92
N LYS A 30 -12.08 -11.92 15.19
CA LYS A 30 -11.88 -10.71 14.38
C LYS A 30 -12.27 -9.42 15.13
N ALA A 31 -11.80 -9.29 16.38
CA ALA A 31 -12.04 -8.12 17.24
C ALA A 31 -11.09 -6.95 16.96
N ILE A 32 -10.43 -6.92 15.80
CA ILE A 32 -9.48 -5.86 15.42
C ILE A 32 -9.99 -5.24 14.13
N LYS A 33 -10.34 -3.96 14.19
CA LYS A 33 -10.73 -3.17 13.03
C LYS A 33 -9.56 -2.39 12.46
N ILE A 34 -9.59 -2.14 11.16
CA ILE A 34 -8.69 -1.20 10.48
C ILE A 34 -9.48 0.06 10.14
N ILE A 35 -9.02 1.21 10.62
CA ILE A 35 -9.60 2.53 10.30
C ILE A 35 -8.45 3.48 9.93
N ASN A 36 -8.56 4.13 8.78
CA ASN A 36 -7.55 5.01 8.20
C ASN A 36 -6.17 4.34 8.16
N GLY A 37 -6.12 3.07 7.74
CA GLY A 37 -4.90 2.28 7.73
C GLY A 37 -4.30 1.96 9.11
N GLN A 38 -5.04 2.13 10.21
CA GLN A 38 -4.56 1.86 11.57
C GLN A 38 -5.37 0.76 12.27
N ALA A 39 -4.64 -0.15 12.93
CA ALA A 39 -5.27 -1.25 13.65
C ALA A 39 -5.75 -0.83 15.05
N GLU A 40 -7.00 -1.14 15.38
CA GLU A 40 -7.62 -0.83 16.67
C GLU A 40 -8.36 -2.05 17.22
N VAL A 41 -8.25 -2.30 18.53
CA VAL A 41 -8.95 -3.41 19.18
C VAL A 41 -10.34 -2.93 19.59
N ILE A 42 -11.38 -3.68 19.20
CA ILE A 42 -12.76 -3.47 19.64
C ILE A 42 -12.94 -4.22 20.96
N ASN A 43 -12.98 -3.48 22.06
CA ASN A 43 -12.96 -4.07 23.40
C ASN A 43 -14.19 -4.93 23.68
N GLU A 44 -15.35 -4.52 23.16
CA GLU A 44 -16.63 -5.21 23.35
C GLU A 44 -16.64 -6.59 22.69
N ARG A 45 -15.82 -6.77 21.64
CA ARG A 45 -15.66 -8.03 20.90
C ARG A 45 -14.49 -8.89 21.41
N CYS A 46 -13.56 -8.29 22.15
CA CYS A 46 -12.33 -8.98 22.52
C CYS A 46 -12.56 -10.01 23.64
N ILE A 47 -12.14 -11.25 23.42
CA ILE A 47 -12.17 -12.33 24.42
C ILE A 47 -10.91 -12.37 25.32
N GLY A 48 -10.04 -11.35 25.25
CA GLY A 48 -8.85 -11.25 26.12
C GLY A 48 -7.76 -12.32 25.90
N CYS A 49 -7.82 -13.12 24.83
CA CYS A 49 -6.91 -14.26 24.62
C CYS A 49 -5.44 -13.88 24.41
N GLY A 50 -5.15 -12.62 24.05
CA GLY A 50 -3.78 -12.13 23.90
C GLY A 50 -3.00 -12.65 22.67
N ASN A 51 -3.62 -13.43 21.77
CA ASN A 51 -2.92 -13.93 20.57
C ASN A 51 -2.34 -12.80 19.72
N CYS A 52 -3.09 -11.71 19.53
CA CYS A 52 -2.62 -10.55 18.79
C CYS A 52 -1.40 -9.86 19.43
N PHE A 53 -1.24 -9.94 20.76
CA PHE A 53 -0.04 -9.48 21.47
C PHE A 53 1.14 -10.40 21.15
N MET A 54 0.95 -11.72 21.25
CA MET A 54 2.02 -12.71 21.03
C MET A 54 2.63 -12.69 19.63
N VAL A 55 1.83 -12.36 18.61
CA VAL A 55 2.25 -12.39 17.20
C VAL A 55 2.71 -11.02 16.67
N CYS A 56 2.64 -9.97 17.49
CA CYS A 56 2.97 -8.62 17.05
C CYS A 56 4.49 -8.39 17.04
N SER A 57 5.11 -8.48 15.86
CA SER A 57 6.56 -8.25 15.70
C SER A 57 7.01 -6.82 16.01
N GLN A 58 6.08 -5.85 15.97
CA GLN A 58 6.38 -4.44 16.24
C GLN A 58 6.22 -4.04 17.71
N GLY A 59 5.71 -4.94 18.57
CA GLY A 59 5.32 -4.58 19.94
C GLY A 59 4.17 -3.57 20.01
N ALA A 60 3.45 -3.35 18.91
CA ALA A 60 2.36 -2.38 18.83
C ALA A 60 1.08 -2.86 19.54
N LYS A 61 0.87 -4.18 19.65
CA LYS A 61 -0.20 -4.73 20.48
C LYS A 61 0.31 -4.83 21.92
N CYS A 62 -0.44 -4.29 22.86
CA CYS A 62 -0.12 -4.30 24.28
C CYS A 62 -1.35 -4.74 25.08
N PHE A 63 -1.15 -5.14 26.34
CA PHE A 63 -2.23 -5.49 27.24
C PHE A 63 -2.20 -4.61 28.49
N LEU A 64 -3.33 -4.59 29.18
CA LEU A 64 -3.49 -3.79 30.38
C LEU A 64 -2.57 -4.28 31.50
N LYS A 65 -1.64 -3.41 31.90
CA LYS A 65 -0.82 -3.62 33.08
C LYS A 65 -1.54 -3.13 34.34
N THR A 66 -1.60 -3.97 35.35
CA THR A 66 -2.22 -3.71 36.66
C THR A 66 -1.19 -3.73 37.80
N ILE A 67 0.10 -3.63 37.47
CA ILE A 67 1.22 -3.49 38.42
C ILE A 67 0.97 -2.37 39.44
N LYS A 68 0.44 -1.22 39.01
CA LYS A 68 0.17 -0.08 39.90
C LYS A 68 -0.92 -0.42 40.92
N ASP A 69 -2.01 -1.01 40.45
CA ASP A 69 -3.14 -1.43 41.29
C ASP A 69 -2.68 -2.49 42.31
N ALA A 70 -1.93 -3.50 41.86
CA ALA A 70 -1.38 -4.54 42.73
C ALA A 70 -0.46 -3.97 43.82
N LYS A 71 0.39 -3.00 43.50
CA LYS A 71 1.25 -2.32 44.49
C LYS A 71 0.44 -1.54 45.52
N ALA A 72 -0.62 -0.85 45.10
CA ALA A 72 -1.50 -0.14 46.02
C ALA A 72 -2.14 -1.12 47.00
N ILE A 73 -2.68 -2.24 46.51
CA ILE A 73 -3.26 -3.29 47.35
C ILE A 73 -2.24 -3.83 48.37
N ILE A 74 -1.02 -4.14 47.92
CA ILE A 74 0.07 -4.64 48.79
C ILE A 74 0.47 -3.60 49.86
N ALA A 75 0.44 -2.31 49.53
CA ALA A 75 0.85 -1.25 50.45
C ALA A 75 -0.24 -0.86 51.46
N GLU A 76 -1.52 -0.95 51.07
CA GLU A 76 -2.66 -0.48 51.85
C GLU A 76 -3.27 -1.53 52.77
N ASN A 77 -2.96 -2.82 52.56
CA ASN A 77 -3.60 -3.93 53.27
C ASN A 77 -2.54 -4.81 53.94
N GLU A 78 -2.78 -5.17 55.20
CA GLU A 78 -1.87 -6.06 55.95
C GLU A 78 -1.97 -7.52 55.48
N LYS A 79 -3.12 -7.91 54.94
CA LYS A 79 -3.43 -9.30 54.57
C LYS A 79 -3.68 -9.44 53.07
N VAL A 80 -2.58 -9.58 52.34
CA VAL A 80 -2.59 -9.78 50.88
C VAL A 80 -2.03 -11.14 50.53
N ILE A 81 -2.86 -11.96 49.89
CA ILE A 81 -2.57 -13.33 49.51
C ILE A 81 -2.28 -13.38 48.01
N ALA A 82 -1.09 -13.88 47.65
CA ALA A 82 -0.79 -14.24 46.28
C ALA A 82 -1.29 -15.66 45.99
N ILE A 83 -2.09 -15.84 44.95
CA ILE A 83 -2.41 -17.17 44.43
C ILE A 83 -1.72 -17.37 43.07
N VAL A 84 -0.82 -18.34 42.99
CA VAL A 84 0.06 -18.53 41.83
C VAL A 84 -0.44 -19.66 40.94
N ALA A 85 -0.59 -19.40 39.64
CA ALA A 85 -0.97 -20.40 38.66
C ALA A 85 0.07 -21.55 38.59
N PRO A 86 -0.35 -22.82 38.49
CA PRO A 86 0.56 -23.97 38.45
C PRO A 86 1.48 -24.01 37.22
N SER A 87 1.30 -23.11 36.26
CA SER A 87 2.18 -22.93 35.10
C SER A 87 3.49 -22.21 35.41
N TYR A 88 3.70 -21.70 36.62
CA TYR A 88 4.90 -20.91 36.96
C TYR A 88 6.22 -21.63 36.66
N PRO A 89 6.37 -22.98 36.78
CA PRO A 89 7.64 -23.64 36.46
C PRO A 89 8.00 -23.53 34.96
N ALA A 90 7.00 -23.35 34.09
CA ALA A 90 7.23 -23.14 32.66
C ALA A 90 7.80 -21.75 32.33
N GLU A 91 7.56 -20.77 33.19
CA GLU A 91 8.01 -19.39 32.98
C GLU A 91 9.29 -19.09 33.75
N PHE A 92 9.39 -19.54 34.99
CA PHE A 92 10.47 -19.26 35.93
C PHE A 92 11.45 -20.42 35.97
N THR A 93 12.02 -20.77 34.81
CA THR A 93 12.90 -21.93 34.63
C THR A 93 14.29 -21.75 35.26
N GLU A 94 14.65 -20.50 35.57
CA GLU A 94 15.91 -20.14 36.21
C GLU A 94 15.98 -20.50 37.70
N PHE A 95 14.87 -20.94 38.30
CA PHE A 95 14.80 -21.36 39.71
C PHE A 95 14.85 -22.88 39.80
N PRO A 96 15.96 -23.48 40.25
CA PRO A 96 16.05 -24.93 40.43
C PRO A 96 15.16 -25.43 41.58
N ASP A 97 14.93 -24.57 42.58
CA ASP A 97 14.10 -24.82 43.76
C ASP A 97 12.95 -23.80 43.79
N HIS A 98 11.70 -24.27 43.77
CA HIS A 98 10.52 -23.39 43.78
C HIS A 98 10.42 -22.55 45.05
N ARG A 99 11.06 -22.97 46.15
CA ARG A 99 11.05 -22.21 47.40
C ARG A 99 11.76 -20.87 47.28
N GLN A 100 12.74 -20.75 46.36
CA GLN A 100 13.36 -19.46 46.05
C GLN A 100 12.35 -18.52 45.38
N PHE A 101 11.59 -19.04 44.41
CA PHE A 101 10.56 -18.28 43.71
C PHE A 101 9.45 -17.80 44.66
N VAL A 102 8.96 -18.67 45.53
CA VAL A 102 7.94 -18.30 46.54
C VAL A 102 8.49 -17.29 47.55
N GLY A 103 9.75 -17.45 47.98
CA GLY A 103 10.45 -16.45 48.80
C GLY A 103 10.52 -15.08 48.14
N MET A 104 10.73 -15.02 46.83
CA MET A 104 10.74 -13.75 46.09
C MET A 104 9.36 -13.09 46.08
N ILE A 105 8.29 -13.87 45.97
CA ILE A 105 6.93 -13.35 46.07
C ILE A 105 6.70 -12.80 47.47
N ARG A 106 7.02 -13.55 48.54
CA ARG A 106 6.87 -13.05 49.92
C ARG A 106 7.64 -11.74 50.15
N ALA A 107 8.84 -11.61 49.59
CA ALA A 107 9.65 -10.39 49.68
C ALA A 107 9.02 -9.16 48.98
N LEU A 108 7.99 -9.33 48.14
CA LEU A 108 7.20 -8.23 47.60
C LEU A 108 6.21 -7.64 48.61
N GLY A 109 5.92 -8.33 49.72
CA GLY A 109 4.99 -7.90 50.78
C GLY A 109 3.72 -8.75 50.90
N PHE A 110 3.65 -9.91 50.25
CA PHE A 110 2.52 -10.84 50.39
C PHE A 110 2.59 -11.57 51.73
N SER A 111 1.47 -11.59 52.47
CA SER A 111 1.37 -12.27 53.76
C SER A 111 1.33 -13.79 53.59
N HIS A 112 0.65 -14.26 52.54
CA HIS A 112 0.58 -15.68 52.16
C HIS A 112 0.78 -15.84 50.65
N VAL A 113 1.35 -16.97 50.25
CA VAL A 113 1.56 -17.37 48.85
C VAL A 113 1.05 -18.79 48.69
N CYS A 114 -0.11 -18.96 48.05
CA CYS A 114 -0.72 -20.27 47.84
C CYS A 114 -0.66 -20.67 46.36
N GLU A 115 -0.71 -21.97 46.09
CA GLU A 115 -0.72 -22.50 44.73
C GLU A 115 -2.15 -22.75 44.23
N VAL A 116 -2.48 -22.23 43.06
CA VAL A 116 -3.81 -22.42 42.42
C VAL A 116 -4.08 -23.87 42.04
N GLY A 117 -3.04 -24.71 41.99
CA GLY A 117 -3.18 -26.15 41.75
C GLY A 117 -4.15 -26.84 42.71
N PHE A 118 -4.29 -26.39 43.96
CA PHE A 118 -5.25 -26.99 44.89
C PHE A 118 -6.69 -26.62 44.51
N GLY A 119 -6.91 -25.38 44.05
CA GLY A 119 -8.16 -24.99 43.40
C GLY A 119 -8.47 -25.84 42.18
N ALA A 120 -7.43 -26.27 41.43
CA ALA A 120 -7.59 -27.18 40.30
C ALA A 120 -7.95 -28.61 40.72
N ASP A 121 -7.40 -29.13 41.83
CA ASP A 121 -7.82 -30.42 42.40
C ASP A 121 -9.32 -30.40 42.77
N MET A 122 -9.77 -29.34 43.42
CA MET A 122 -11.17 -29.13 43.80
C MET A 122 -12.09 -29.04 42.58
N VAL A 123 -11.68 -28.29 41.55
CA VAL A 123 -12.44 -28.17 40.29
C VAL A 123 -12.49 -29.49 39.53
N ALA A 124 -11.37 -30.22 39.46
CA ALA A 124 -11.33 -31.55 38.84
C ALA A 124 -12.28 -32.55 39.52
N ARG A 125 -12.42 -32.47 40.85
CA ARG A 125 -13.41 -33.27 41.60
C ARG A 125 -14.85 -32.95 41.19
N GLU A 126 -15.20 -31.68 40.96
CA GLU A 126 -16.54 -31.33 40.47
C GLU A 126 -16.78 -31.79 39.02
N TYR A 127 -15.76 -31.70 38.17
CA TYR A 127 -15.83 -32.26 36.82
C TYR A 127 -16.00 -33.79 36.82
N ARG A 128 -15.34 -34.50 37.75
CA ARG A 128 -15.54 -35.94 37.93
C ARG A 128 -17.01 -36.26 38.24
N LYS A 129 -17.64 -35.50 39.15
CA LYS A 129 -19.07 -35.66 39.45
C LYS A 129 -19.96 -35.39 38.24
N LEU A 130 -19.63 -34.39 37.43
CA LEU A 130 -20.36 -34.10 36.19
C LEU A 130 -20.19 -35.19 35.13
N HIS A 131 -19.05 -35.89 35.10
CA HIS A 131 -18.80 -37.00 34.18
C HIS A 131 -19.50 -38.29 34.63
N ASP A 132 -19.48 -38.59 35.93
CA ASP A 132 -20.16 -39.77 36.49
C ASP A 132 -21.70 -39.68 36.35
N ILE A 133 -22.23 -38.45 36.29
CA ILE A 133 -23.61 -38.19 35.90
C ILE A 133 -23.63 -38.19 34.37
N THR A 134 -24.33 -39.14 33.74
CA THR A 134 -24.51 -39.15 32.28
C THR A 134 -25.25 -37.88 31.84
N LEU A 135 -24.51 -36.82 31.52
CA LEU A 135 -25.07 -35.57 31.03
C LEU A 135 -25.63 -35.82 29.64
N THR A 136 -26.94 -36.08 29.58
CA THR A 136 -27.68 -36.10 28.31
C THR A 136 -27.46 -34.77 27.60
N GLY A 137 -26.74 -34.79 26.48
CA GLY A 137 -26.46 -33.58 25.70
C GLY A 137 -25.13 -32.88 25.99
N GLY A 138 -24.16 -33.53 26.65
CA GLY A 138 -22.73 -33.12 26.57
C GLY A 138 -22.40 -31.82 27.30
N SER A 139 -21.11 -31.48 27.39
CA SER A 139 -20.66 -30.31 28.15
C SER A 139 -19.33 -29.73 27.67
N ILE A 140 -19.05 -28.48 28.02
CA ILE A 140 -17.84 -27.74 27.67
C ILE A 140 -17.16 -27.26 28.96
N SER A 141 -15.86 -27.49 29.09
CA SER A 141 -15.10 -27.01 30.24
C SER A 141 -15.05 -25.48 30.31
N SER A 142 -14.95 -24.95 31.51
CA SER A 142 -15.11 -23.51 31.81
C SER A 142 -13.84 -22.89 32.42
N ASP A 143 -12.75 -23.66 32.46
CA ASP A 143 -11.49 -23.25 33.09
C ASP A 143 -10.74 -22.16 32.31
N CYS A 144 -10.94 -22.12 30.99
CA CYS A 144 -10.35 -21.14 30.09
C CYS A 144 -11.28 -19.94 29.90
N PRO A 145 -10.99 -18.77 30.51
CA PRO A 145 -11.88 -17.60 30.43
C PRO A 145 -12.05 -17.09 28.99
N ALA A 146 -11.04 -17.27 28.13
CA ALA A 146 -11.17 -16.89 26.72
C ALA A 146 -12.20 -17.76 25.96
N ILE A 147 -12.36 -19.03 26.34
CA ILE A 147 -13.38 -19.93 25.77
C ILE A 147 -14.76 -19.57 26.32
N VAL A 148 -14.87 -19.32 27.63
CA VAL A 148 -16.11 -18.83 28.25
C VAL A 148 -16.57 -17.54 27.56
N PHE A 149 -15.71 -16.54 27.43
CA PHE A 149 -16.03 -15.30 26.72
C PHE A 149 -16.37 -15.53 25.24
N PHE A 150 -15.71 -16.48 24.57
CA PHE A 150 -16.07 -16.84 23.20
C PHE A 150 -17.50 -17.36 23.12
N ILE A 151 -17.90 -18.25 24.02
CA ILE A 151 -19.26 -18.82 24.03
C ILE A 151 -20.29 -17.77 24.43
N GLU A 152 -20.02 -16.99 25.49
CA GLU A 152 -20.89 -15.89 25.92
C GLU A 152 -21.15 -14.86 24.81
N HIS A 153 -20.13 -14.54 24.01
CA HIS A 153 -20.22 -13.46 23.02
C HIS A 153 -20.63 -13.92 21.63
N TYR A 154 -20.31 -15.18 21.25
CA TYR A 154 -20.43 -15.64 19.87
C TYR A 154 -21.17 -16.96 19.70
N GLN A 155 -21.46 -17.70 20.77
CA GLN A 155 -22.21 -18.96 20.71
C GLN A 155 -23.32 -19.03 21.77
N PRO A 156 -24.35 -18.18 21.69
CA PRO A 156 -25.40 -18.11 22.70
C PRO A 156 -26.14 -19.43 22.89
N ASN A 157 -26.25 -20.26 21.85
CA ASN A 157 -26.90 -21.57 21.89
C ASN A 157 -26.16 -22.60 22.76
N LEU A 158 -24.86 -22.39 22.99
CA LEU A 158 -23.99 -23.33 23.73
C LEU A 158 -23.77 -22.90 25.19
N ILE A 159 -24.42 -21.83 25.65
CA ILE A 159 -24.26 -21.34 27.03
C ILE A 159 -24.66 -22.40 28.06
N ASP A 160 -25.76 -23.12 27.82
CA ASP A 160 -26.22 -24.19 28.71
C ASP A 160 -25.30 -25.43 28.69
N LYS A 161 -24.38 -25.50 27.72
CA LYS A 161 -23.36 -26.56 27.63
C LYS A 161 -22.10 -26.20 28.42
N LEU A 162 -21.86 -24.94 28.77
CA LEU A 162 -20.75 -24.58 29.64
C LEU A 162 -20.98 -25.18 31.03
N ALA A 163 -19.98 -25.91 31.51
CA ALA A 163 -20.02 -26.46 32.86
C ALA A 163 -20.21 -25.32 33.88
N PRO A 164 -21.17 -25.43 34.81
CA PRO A 164 -21.46 -24.40 35.80
C PRO A 164 -20.48 -24.47 36.98
N ILE A 165 -19.18 -24.67 36.69
CA ILE A 165 -18.10 -24.81 37.66
C ILE A 165 -17.21 -23.57 37.57
N ALA A 166 -16.73 -23.08 38.71
CA ALA A 166 -15.79 -21.98 38.78
C ALA A 166 -14.41 -22.42 38.30
N SER A 167 -13.64 -21.52 37.68
CA SER A 167 -12.27 -21.87 37.29
C SER A 167 -11.36 -22.05 38.51
N PRO A 168 -10.19 -22.72 38.37
CA PRO A 168 -9.26 -22.92 39.47
C PRO A 168 -8.84 -21.64 40.21
N MET A 169 -8.75 -20.50 39.51
CA MET A 169 -8.45 -19.20 40.11
C MET A 169 -9.55 -18.76 41.08
N VAL A 170 -10.80 -18.85 40.64
CA VAL A 170 -11.97 -18.45 41.44
C VAL A 170 -12.17 -19.43 42.59
N ALA A 171 -12.05 -20.74 42.33
CA ALA A 171 -12.09 -21.78 43.36
C ALA A 171 -11.03 -21.53 44.44
N MET A 172 -9.77 -21.29 44.05
CA MET A 172 -8.70 -21.01 45.01
C MET A 172 -8.95 -19.71 45.78
N THR A 173 -9.53 -18.69 45.15
CA THR A 173 -9.90 -17.43 45.82
C THR A 173 -10.93 -17.66 46.93
N ARG A 174 -11.95 -18.47 46.67
CA ARG A 174 -12.96 -18.86 47.68
C ARG A 174 -12.33 -19.68 48.81
N ILE A 175 -11.40 -20.59 48.49
CA ILE A 175 -10.67 -21.41 49.47
C ILE A 175 -9.81 -20.54 50.39
N VAL A 176 -8.98 -19.65 49.84
CA VAL A 176 -8.08 -18.81 50.68
C VAL A 176 -8.87 -17.82 51.51
N ARG A 177 -10.01 -17.30 51.03
CA ARG A 177 -10.89 -16.45 51.85
C ARG A 177 -11.58 -17.23 52.97
N LYS A 178 -11.97 -18.49 52.73
CA LYS A 178 -12.50 -19.35 53.80
C LYS A 178 -11.44 -19.70 54.85
N LYS A 179 -10.20 -20.01 54.42
CA LYS A 179 -9.10 -20.45 55.32
C LYS A 179 -8.46 -19.28 56.07
N TYR A 180 -8.19 -18.18 55.37
CA TYR A 180 -7.46 -17.04 55.90
C TYR A 180 -8.37 -15.85 56.22
N GLY A 181 -9.68 -15.88 55.94
CA GLY A 181 -10.61 -14.80 56.29
C GLY A 181 -11.05 -13.98 55.07
N ASN A 182 -12.33 -13.62 55.06
CA ASN A 182 -13.02 -12.99 53.92
C ASN A 182 -12.57 -11.55 53.63
N ASP A 183 -11.92 -10.89 54.59
CA ASP A 183 -11.34 -9.56 54.48
C ASP A 183 -9.98 -9.56 53.75
N SER A 184 -9.38 -10.74 53.54
CA SER A 184 -8.11 -10.89 52.82
C SER A 184 -8.22 -10.43 51.38
N LYS A 185 -7.22 -9.66 50.93
CA LYS A 185 -7.06 -9.28 49.52
C LYS A 185 -6.35 -10.38 48.75
N VAL A 186 -6.88 -10.75 47.58
CA VAL A 186 -6.35 -11.85 46.77
C VAL A 186 -5.85 -11.32 45.44
N ILE A 187 -4.56 -11.52 45.17
CA ILE A 187 -3.93 -11.21 43.88
C ILE A 187 -3.57 -12.52 43.19
N PHE A 188 -4.17 -12.77 42.02
CA PHE A 188 -3.77 -13.90 41.19
C PHE A 188 -2.56 -13.56 40.33
N ILE A 189 -1.63 -14.50 40.22
CA ILE A 189 -0.43 -14.37 39.40
C ILE A 189 -0.38 -15.53 38.40
N GLY A 190 -0.47 -15.24 37.10
CA GLY A 190 -0.60 -16.29 36.09
C GLY A 190 -0.21 -15.93 34.66
N PRO A 191 -0.40 -16.86 33.71
CA PRO A 191 0.05 -16.71 32.34
C PRO A 191 -1.00 -16.09 31.40
N CYS A 192 -2.16 -15.63 31.90
CA CYS A 192 -3.31 -15.32 31.06
C CYS A 192 -3.81 -13.89 31.26
N ILE A 193 -4.02 -13.17 30.16
CA ILE A 193 -4.57 -11.80 30.15
C ILE A 193 -6.08 -11.83 30.42
N ALA A 194 -6.82 -12.79 29.84
CA ALA A 194 -8.27 -12.91 30.01
C ALA A 194 -8.69 -13.10 31.48
N LYS A 195 -7.82 -13.65 32.34
CA LYS A 195 -8.07 -13.78 33.79
C LYS A 195 -8.32 -12.43 34.47
N LYS A 196 -7.77 -11.32 33.94
CA LYS A 196 -7.99 -9.95 34.46
C LYS A 196 -9.45 -9.47 34.39
N ALA A 197 -10.30 -10.13 33.59
CA ALA A 197 -11.72 -9.80 33.49
C ALA A 197 -12.63 -10.99 33.82
N GLU A 198 -12.10 -12.09 34.34
CA GLU A 198 -12.87 -13.32 34.57
C GLU A 198 -13.88 -13.20 35.71
N SER A 199 -13.46 -12.64 36.85
CA SER A 199 -14.31 -12.56 38.04
C SER A 199 -13.93 -11.38 38.93
N ASP A 200 -14.94 -10.69 39.46
CA ASP A 200 -14.79 -9.64 40.47
C ASP A 200 -14.50 -10.21 41.87
N GLU A 201 -14.53 -11.54 42.05
CA GLU A 201 -14.14 -12.17 43.31
C GLU A 201 -12.65 -12.02 43.59
N VAL A 202 -11.81 -11.88 42.57
CA VAL A 202 -10.36 -11.67 42.70
C VAL A 202 -10.06 -10.18 42.71
N ASP A 203 -9.29 -9.70 43.69
CA ASP A 203 -9.07 -8.26 43.85
C ASP A 203 -8.17 -7.68 42.74
N GLU A 204 -7.17 -8.43 42.28
CA GLU A 204 -6.34 -8.04 41.12
C GLU A 204 -5.63 -9.24 40.48
N VAL A 205 -5.21 -9.10 39.21
CA VAL A 205 -4.55 -10.15 38.43
C VAL A 205 -3.28 -9.62 37.78
N LEU A 206 -2.14 -10.22 38.12
CA LEU A 206 -0.84 -9.98 37.50
C LEU A 206 -0.50 -11.10 36.51
N THR A 207 0.04 -10.74 35.35
CA THR A 207 0.72 -11.71 34.49
C THR A 207 2.09 -12.08 35.06
N PHE A 208 2.67 -13.20 34.63
CA PHE A 208 4.04 -13.52 35.01
C PHE A 208 5.07 -12.50 34.49
N THR A 209 4.84 -11.91 33.32
CA THR A 209 5.67 -10.80 32.82
C THR A 209 5.60 -9.57 33.72
N GLU A 210 4.43 -9.26 34.28
CA GLU A 210 4.29 -8.20 35.29
C GLU A 210 4.97 -8.55 36.61
N LEU A 211 4.93 -9.81 37.04
CA LEU A 211 5.67 -10.28 38.21
C LEU A 211 7.19 -10.13 38.03
N ARG A 212 7.72 -10.44 36.84
CA ARG A 212 9.13 -10.20 36.49
C ARG A 212 9.49 -8.72 36.58
N GLU A 213 8.61 -7.84 36.09
CA GLU A 213 8.81 -6.39 36.20
C GLU A 213 8.85 -5.93 37.66
N LEU A 214 7.99 -6.48 38.53
CA LEU A 214 7.99 -6.21 39.97
C LEU A 214 9.29 -6.66 40.65
N PHE A 215 9.76 -7.88 40.37
CA PHE A 215 11.04 -8.37 40.91
C PHE A 215 12.20 -7.46 40.51
N LYS A 216 12.24 -7.04 39.24
CA LYS A 216 13.29 -6.15 38.72
C LYS A 216 13.24 -4.78 39.38
N GLU A 217 12.05 -4.19 39.53
CA GLU A 217 11.89 -2.87 40.15
C GLU A 217 12.30 -2.86 41.63
N ARG A 218 11.96 -3.92 42.37
CA ARG A 218 12.37 -4.10 43.77
C ARG A 218 13.80 -4.62 43.94
N LYS A 219 14.51 -4.86 42.83
CA LYS A 219 15.89 -5.41 42.81
C LYS A 219 16.01 -6.72 43.61
N LEU A 220 14.97 -7.55 43.58
CA LEU A 220 14.98 -8.85 44.24
C LEU A 220 15.80 -9.82 43.39
N ILE A 221 16.81 -10.44 43.98
CA ILE A 221 17.65 -11.44 43.33
C ILE A 221 17.56 -12.78 44.07
N PRO A 222 17.47 -13.91 43.36
CA PRO A 222 17.21 -15.22 43.98
C PRO A 222 18.21 -15.59 45.09
N GLU A 223 19.48 -15.19 44.96
CA GLU A 223 20.56 -15.55 45.87
C GLU A 223 20.50 -14.84 47.23
N LYS A 224 19.75 -13.72 47.32
CA LYS A 224 19.63 -12.93 48.56
C LYS A 224 18.31 -13.13 49.29
N ILE A 225 17.48 -14.05 48.80
CA ILE A 225 16.13 -14.24 49.30
C ILE A 225 16.07 -15.50 50.13
N THR A 226 15.42 -15.41 51.29
CA THR A 226 15.14 -16.57 52.14
C THR A 226 14.17 -17.50 51.41
N PRO A 227 14.57 -18.74 51.08
CA PRO A 227 13.66 -19.70 50.47
C PRO A 227 12.50 -20.00 51.41
N SER A 228 11.31 -20.14 50.86
CA SER A 228 10.09 -20.41 51.63
C SER A 228 9.11 -21.18 50.75
N ASP A 229 8.31 -22.08 51.32
CA ASP A 229 7.39 -22.93 50.53
C ASP A 229 6.00 -22.32 50.40
N PHE A 230 5.15 -22.81 49.49
CA PHE A 230 3.76 -22.37 49.41
C PHE A 230 3.04 -22.56 50.76
N ASP A 231 2.13 -21.64 51.10
CA ASP A 231 1.23 -21.81 52.22
C ASP A 231 0.13 -22.85 51.86
N PRO A 232 -0.32 -23.68 52.82
CA PRO A 232 -1.37 -24.66 52.58
C PRO A 232 -2.69 -23.98 52.17
N PRO A 233 -3.60 -24.68 51.47
CA PRO A 233 -3.52 -26.10 51.10
C PRO A 233 -2.61 -26.36 49.89
N HIS A 234 -1.96 -27.52 49.87
CA HIS A 234 -0.99 -27.89 48.83
C HIS A 234 -1.66 -28.69 47.71
N ALA A 235 -1.33 -28.37 46.45
CA ALA A 235 -1.87 -29.08 45.30
C ALA A 235 -1.27 -30.47 45.09
N CYS A 236 -2.08 -31.45 44.72
CA CYS A 236 -1.66 -32.76 44.24
C CYS A 236 -1.51 -32.71 42.70
N LYS A 237 -2.27 -33.54 41.98
CA LYS A 237 -2.24 -33.65 40.51
C LYS A 237 -2.71 -32.37 39.82
N GLY A 238 -3.49 -31.51 40.45
CA GLY A 238 -3.92 -30.21 39.93
C GLY A 238 -2.76 -29.27 39.55
N SER A 239 -1.54 -29.58 39.99
CA SER A 239 -0.31 -28.94 39.52
C SER A 239 -0.03 -29.20 38.02
N ILE A 240 -0.58 -30.25 37.40
CA ILE A 240 -0.42 -30.61 35.97
C ILE A 240 -1.45 -29.94 35.06
N PHE A 241 -2.53 -29.39 35.63
CA PHE A 241 -3.65 -28.74 34.95
C PHE A 241 -3.26 -27.74 33.83
N PRO A 242 -2.15 -26.98 33.92
CA PRO A 242 -1.77 -26.03 32.87
C PRO A 242 -1.34 -26.62 31.52
N VAL A 243 -0.97 -27.89 31.49
CA VAL A 243 -0.57 -28.60 30.27
C VAL A 243 -1.84 -29.08 29.56
N SER A 244 -1.86 -29.12 28.23
CA SER A 244 -2.98 -29.74 27.48
C SER A 244 -3.25 -31.17 27.99
N ARG A 245 -4.53 -31.52 28.20
CA ARG A 245 -4.99 -32.76 28.88
C ARG A 245 -4.67 -32.84 30.38
N GLY A 246 -4.18 -31.75 30.97
CA GLY A 246 -3.81 -31.72 32.39
C GLY A 246 -5.01 -31.87 33.31
N MET A 247 -6.19 -31.37 32.89
CA MET A 247 -7.44 -31.57 33.61
C MET A 247 -7.80 -33.07 33.68
N LEU A 248 -7.81 -33.78 32.55
CA LEU A 248 -8.13 -35.21 32.52
C LEU A 248 -7.18 -36.06 33.36
N GLN A 249 -5.89 -35.74 33.33
CA GLN A 249 -4.90 -36.41 34.19
C GLN A 249 -5.17 -36.19 35.68
N THR A 250 -5.75 -35.05 36.04
CA THR A 250 -6.16 -34.74 37.42
C THR A 250 -7.44 -35.49 37.81
N ILE A 251 -8.36 -35.69 36.87
CA ILE A 251 -9.61 -36.45 37.05
C ILE A 251 -9.35 -37.97 37.04
N GLU A 252 -8.15 -38.44 36.66
CA GLU A 252 -7.77 -39.87 36.60
C GLU A 252 -8.62 -40.71 35.64
N LEU A 253 -9.18 -40.08 34.59
CA LEU A 253 -9.87 -40.81 33.53
C LEU A 253 -8.82 -41.54 32.67
N SER A 254 -8.99 -42.86 32.51
CA SER A 254 -8.20 -43.65 31.56
C SER A 254 -8.67 -43.38 30.14
N GLU A 255 -7.75 -43.02 29.24
CA GLU A 255 -8.00 -42.95 27.79
C GLU A 255 -8.16 -44.38 27.24
N ASP A 256 -9.34 -44.97 27.42
CA ASP A 256 -9.72 -46.17 26.67
C ASP A 256 -10.36 -45.72 25.35
N ILE A 257 -9.74 -46.06 24.23
CA ILE A 257 -10.17 -45.67 22.86
C ILE A 257 -11.61 -46.15 22.57
N LEU A 258 -12.08 -47.12 23.34
CA LEU A 258 -13.42 -47.71 23.24
C LEU A 258 -14.50 -46.92 24.00
N THR A 259 -14.14 -45.89 24.77
CA THR A 259 -15.04 -45.11 25.65
C THR A 259 -14.93 -43.59 25.44
N GLU A 260 -14.67 -43.12 24.21
CA GLU A 260 -14.36 -41.69 23.97
C GLU A 260 -15.56 -40.73 24.13
N ASP A 261 -15.89 -40.40 25.38
CA ASP A 261 -16.82 -39.34 25.76
C ASP A 261 -16.14 -37.97 25.91
N VAL A 262 -14.82 -37.84 25.69
CA VAL A 262 -14.07 -36.57 25.89
C VAL A 262 -13.23 -36.16 24.68
N ILE A 263 -13.43 -34.93 24.19
CA ILE A 263 -12.64 -34.31 23.12
C ILE A 263 -11.78 -33.19 23.69
N VAL A 264 -10.48 -33.19 23.39
CA VAL A 264 -9.53 -32.16 23.85
C VAL A 264 -9.00 -31.37 22.66
N ALA A 265 -9.23 -30.06 22.69
CA ALA A 265 -8.67 -29.15 21.68
C ALA A 265 -7.93 -27.98 22.34
N SER A 266 -6.74 -27.68 21.82
CA SER A 266 -5.90 -26.57 22.28
C SER A 266 -5.49 -25.71 21.10
N GLY A 267 -5.39 -24.39 21.31
CA GLY A 267 -4.99 -23.45 20.29
C GLY A 267 -6.15 -22.86 19.49
N LYS A 268 -5.92 -21.67 18.91
CA LYS A 268 -6.96 -20.79 18.38
C LYS A 268 -7.81 -21.35 17.23
N ASN A 269 -7.24 -22.23 16.41
CA ASN A 269 -7.91 -22.79 15.25
C ASN A 269 -8.73 -24.00 15.68
N ASN A 270 -8.09 -24.92 16.40
CA ASN A 270 -8.66 -26.19 16.83
C ASN A 270 -9.90 -25.99 17.72
N PHE A 271 -9.90 -25.03 18.65
CA PHE A 271 -11.09 -24.83 19.50
C PHE A 271 -12.29 -24.30 18.69
N ARG A 272 -12.05 -23.46 17.66
CA ARG A 272 -13.14 -22.88 16.85
C ARG A 272 -13.78 -23.94 15.97
N GLU A 273 -12.95 -24.81 15.39
CA GLU A 273 -13.38 -25.93 14.57
C GLU A 273 -14.22 -26.91 15.41
N VAL A 274 -13.70 -27.36 16.55
CA VAL A 274 -14.41 -28.29 17.45
C VAL A 274 -15.71 -27.69 17.99
N ILE A 275 -15.76 -26.41 18.35
CA ILE A 275 -17.04 -25.78 18.77
C ILE A 275 -18.06 -25.77 17.62
N LYS A 276 -17.62 -25.51 16.39
CA LYS A 276 -18.51 -25.48 15.23
C LYS A 276 -19.06 -26.88 14.91
N GLU A 277 -18.21 -27.91 14.99
CA GLU A 277 -18.64 -29.31 14.85
C GLU A 277 -19.58 -29.72 15.99
N PHE A 278 -19.30 -29.29 17.22
CA PHE A 278 -20.14 -29.56 18.39
C PHE A 278 -21.54 -28.95 18.29
N GLU A 279 -21.67 -27.81 17.61
CA GLU A 279 -22.97 -27.19 17.37
C GLU A 279 -23.79 -27.90 16.28
N ASN A 280 -23.14 -28.47 15.25
CA ASN A 280 -23.82 -28.90 14.02
C ASN A 280 -23.81 -30.42 13.76
N ASP A 281 -22.75 -31.13 14.14
CA ASP A 281 -22.40 -32.42 13.51
C ASP A 281 -21.98 -33.52 14.52
N LEU A 282 -21.52 -33.17 15.73
CA LEU A 282 -21.09 -34.13 16.74
C LEU A 282 -22.28 -34.64 17.56
N ASP A 283 -22.29 -35.96 17.83
CA ASP A 283 -23.24 -36.58 18.73
C ASP A 283 -23.17 -35.86 20.08
N SER A 284 -24.34 -35.39 20.55
CA SER A 284 -24.40 -34.36 21.59
C SER A 284 -23.86 -34.79 22.96
N ASN A 285 -23.31 -35.99 23.16
CA ASN A 285 -22.94 -36.50 24.48
C ASN A 285 -21.47 -36.28 24.88
N HIS A 286 -20.64 -35.66 24.04
CA HIS A 286 -19.22 -35.45 24.36
C HIS A 286 -18.99 -34.32 25.38
N HIS A 287 -17.95 -34.49 26.20
CA HIS A 287 -17.35 -33.46 27.04
C HIS A 287 -16.16 -32.82 26.31
N LEU A 288 -16.16 -31.50 26.16
CA LEU A 288 -15.10 -30.75 25.49
C LEU A 288 -14.16 -30.09 26.50
N GLU A 289 -12.89 -30.49 26.54
CA GLU A 289 -11.82 -29.73 27.21
C GLU A 289 -11.16 -28.78 26.20
N LEU A 290 -11.47 -27.48 26.32
CA LEU A 290 -11.02 -26.48 25.36
C LEU A 290 -10.05 -25.47 25.97
N LEU A 291 -8.91 -25.26 25.32
CA LEU A 291 -7.95 -24.22 25.66
C LEU A 291 -7.70 -23.31 24.46
N CYS A 292 -7.83 -21.99 24.64
CA CYS A 292 -7.52 -21.03 23.56
C CYS A 292 -6.02 -21.02 23.19
N CYS A 293 -5.14 -21.38 24.13
CA CYS A 293 -3.70 -21.48 23.96
C CYS A 293 -3.26 -22.95 23.84
N GLU A 294 -2.02 -23.20 23.40
CA GLU A 294 -1.37 -24.52 23.42
C GLU A 294 -0.96 -24.94 24.86
N GLY A 295 -1.95 -24.98 25.75
CA GLY A 295 -1.77 -25.04 27.21
C GLY A 295 -1.58 -23.65 27.83
N CYS A 296 -1.94 -23.50 29.10
CA CYS A 296 -1.70 -22.28 29.88
C CYS A 296 -0.20 -21.97 30.01
N ILE A 297 0.68 -22.98 29.87
CA ILE A 297 2.14 -22.83 29.78
C ILE A 297 2.62 -21.96 28.59
N MET A 298 1.78 -21.78 27.57
CA MET A 298 2.02 -20.92 26.41
C MET A 298 1.10 -19.68 26.42
N GLY A 299 0.52 -19.34 27.58
CA GLY A 299 -0.38 -18.20 27.71
C GLY A 299 0.31 -16.86 27.43
N PRO A 300 -0.45 -15.84 27.02
CA PRO A 300 0.07 -14.55 26.55
C PRO A 300 0.72 -13.68 27.66
N GLY A 301 0.52 -14.03 28.92
CA GLY A 301 1.16 -13.41 30.07
C GLY A 301 2.52 -14.02 30.45
N THR A 302 3.02 -14.97 29.65
CA THR A 302 4.38 -15.54 29.77
C THR A 302 5.39 -14.75 28.91
N THR A 303 6.68 -14.93 29.16
CA THR A 303 7.72 -14.32 28.30
C THR A 303 7.63 -14.90 26.89
N SER A 304 7.72 -14.02 25.88
CA SER A 304 7.67 -14.36 24.46
C SER A 304 8.83 -15.27 24.04
N GLY A 305 8.59 -16.17 23.08
CA GLY A 305 9.63 -17.07 22.55
C GLY A 305 9.87 -18.35 23.35
N GLY A 306 9.02 -18.65 24.34
CA GLY A 306 9.08 -19.91 25.08
C GLY A 306 8.93 -21.15 24.19
N LYS A 307 9.70 -22.20 24.47
CA LYS A 307 9.64 -23.47 23.73
C LYS A 307 8.57 -24.38 24.33
N ARG A 308 7.45 -24.56 23.64
CA ARG A 308 6.28 -25.37 24.06
C ARG A 308 6.65 -26.70 24.73
N TYR A 309 7.38 -27.57 24.01
CA TYR A 309 7.68 -28.92 24.48
C TYR A 309 8.64 -28.93 25.68
N SER A 310 9.57 -27.97 25.72
CA SER A 310 10.47 -27.81 26.87
C SER A 310 9.70 -27.36 28.11
N ARG A 311 8.83 -26.34 27.99
CA ARG A 311 7.95 -25.87 29.06
C ARG A 311 7.07 -27.00 29.60
N ARG A 312 6.47 -27.80 28.72
CA ARG A 312 5.71 -28.99 29.10
C ARG A 312 6.54 -29.97 29.93
N SER A 313 7.73 -30.33 29.45
CA SER A 313 8.63 -31.27 30.15
C SER A 313 9.04 -30.76 31.53
N ILE A 314 9.33 -29.46 31.65
CA ILE A 314 9.71 -28.83 32.93
C ILE A 314 8.57 -28.92 33.95
N VAL A 315 7.35 -28.56 33.56
CA VAL A 315 6.17 -28.66 34.44
C VAL A 315 5.94 -30.12 34.84
N SER A 316 5.92 -31.06 33.88
CA SER A 316 5.74 -32.49 34.20
C SER A 316 6.81 -33.04 35.16
N ASN A 317 8.07 -32.65 35.00
CA ASN A 317 9.15 -33.06 35.89
C ASN A 317 9.03 -32.42 37.28
N HIS A 318 8.62 -31.15 37.35
CA HIS A 318 8.36 -30.46 38.61
C HIS A 318 7.25 -31.16 39.41
N VAL A 319 6.12 -31.46 38.75
CA VAL A 319 5.00 -32.18 39.39
C VAL A 319 5.43 -33.57 39.84
N ARG A 320 6.17 -34.32 39.03
CA ARG A 320 6.67 -35.65 39.42
C ARG A 320 7.52 -35.57 40.69
N LYS A 321 8.49 -34.65 40.75
CA LYS A 321 9.34 -34.44 41.94
C LYS A 321 8.54 -34.02 43.16
N LYS A 322 7.54 -33.16 42.97
CA LYS A 322 6.64 -32.72 44.04
C LYS A 322 5.86 -33.90 44.64
N LEU A 323 5.41 -34.84 43.80
CA LEU A 323 4.65 -36.02 44.21
C LEU A 323 5.49 -37.10 44.92
N GLU A 324 6.83 -37.11 44.76
CA GLU A 324 7.71 -38.11 45.39
C GLU A 324 7.67 -38.09 46.92
N ASN A 325 7.49 -36.92 47.54
CA ASN A 325 7.43 -36.74 48.99
C ASN A 325 6.15 -36.01 49.43
N PHE A 326 5.05 -36.20 48.70
CA PHE A 326 3.79 -35.48 48.94
C PHE A 326 2.99 -36.12 50.08
N ASP A 327 2.47 -35.30 50.98
CA ASP A 327 1.59 -35.73 52.08
C ASP A 327 0.14 -35.89 51.57
N PHE A 328 -0.17 -37.09 51.09
CA PHE A 328 -1.50 -37.42 50.58
C PHE A 328 -2.58 -37.38 51.66
N GLU A 329 -2.27 -37.74 52.91
CA GLU A 329 -3.24 -37.71 53.99
C GLU A 329 -3.65 -36.28 54.34
N GLN A 330 -2.68 -35.34 54.39
CA GLN A 330 -3.01 -33.93 54.59
C GLN A 330 -3.80 -33.35 53.42
N TRP A 331 -3.47 -33.74 52.19
CA TRP A 331 -4.23 -33.31 51.02
C TRP A 331 -5.67 -33.81 51.05
N GLU A 332 -5.92 -35.08 51.40
CA GLU A 332 -7.28 -35.61 51.55
C GLU A 332 -8.05 -34.84 52.64
N ARG A 333 -7.42 -34.57 53.80
CA ARG A 333 -8.02 -33.74 54.86
C ARG A 333 -8.39 -32.34 54.36
N ASP A 334 -7.50 -31.69 53.60
CA ASP A 334 -7.77 -30.37 53.03
C ASP A 334 -8.93 -30.43 52.00
N ILE A 335 -8.97 -31.46 51.14
CA ILE A 335 -10.06 -31.66 50.17
C ILE A 335 -11.41 -31.88 50.89
N GLU A 336 -11.43 -32.59 52.01
CA GLU A 336 -12.61 -32.75 52.85
C GLU A 336 -13.03 -31.44 53.54
N GLU A 337 -12.08 -30.67 54.09
CA GLU A 337 -12.31 -29.36 54.72
C GLU A 337 -13.06 -28.39 53.78
N PHE A 338 -12.71 -28.41 52.49
CA PHE A 338 -13.28 -27.55 51.47
C PHE A 338 -14.38 -28.20 50.63
N SER A 339 -14.76 -29.45 50.90
CA SER A 339 -15.73 -30.22 50.09
C SER A 339 -17.12 -29.57 49.95
N ASN A 340 -17.56 -28.82 50.98
CA ASN A 340 -18.85 -28.13 51.01
C ASN A 340 -18.77 -26.68 50.49
N LEU A 341 -17.63 -26.26 49.93
CA LEU A 341 -17.49 -24.93 49.35
C LEU A 341 -18.28 -24.85 48.04
N ASP A 342 -19.07 -23.79 47.88
CA ASP A 342 -19.78 -23.54 46.63
C ASP A 342 -18.79 -23.17 45.51
N LEU A 343 -18.62 -24.08 44.57
CA LEU A 343 -17.79 -23.89 43.37
C LEU A 343 -18.64 -23.65 42.12
N THR A 344 -19.93 -23.33 42.27
CA THR A 344 -20.77 -23.04 41.12
C THR A 344 -20.42 -21.69 40.49
N GLN A 345 -20.58 -21.61 39.17
CA GLN A 345 -20.40 -20.41 38.38
C GLN A 345 -21.54 -20.27 37.38
N LYS A 346 -22.12 -19.07 37.29
CA LYS A 346 -23.16 -18.75 36.31
C LYS A 346 -22.54 -18.04 35.10
N HIS A 347 -22.86 -18.54 33.92
CA HIS A 347 -22.50 -17.93 32.63
C HIS A 347 -23.72 -17.26 32.01
N ASN A 348 -23.55 -16.15 31.31
CA ASN A 348 -24.68 -15.41 30.73
C ASN A 348 -24.46 -15.14 29.25
N VAL A 349 -25.52 -15.23 28.45
CA VAL A 349 -25.50 -14.79 27.05
C VAL A 349 -25.21 -13.29 27.00
N LEU A 350 -24.16 -12.92 26.26
CA LEU A 350 -23.75 -11.54 26.02
C LEU A 350 -23.44 -11.38 24.53
N ASP A 351 -24.43 -11.61 23.67
CA ASP A 351 -24.28 -11.66 22.21
C ASP A 351 -23.60 -10.40 21.64
N ARG A 352 -22.46 -10.60 20.95
CA ARG A 352 -21.66 -9.56 20.28
C ARG A 352 -21.52 -9.83 18.78
N ARG A 353 -22.30 -10.76 18.23
CA ARG A 353 -22.30 -11.03 16.80
C ARG A 353 -22.78 -9.79 16.06
N ILE A 354 -22.23 -9.60 14.87
CA ILE A 354 -22.69 -8.58 13.92
C ILE A 354 -23.43 -9.36 12.85
N ASP A 355 -24.60 -8.87 12.46
CA ASP A 355 -25.39 -9.49 11.41
C ASP A 355 -24.57 -9.63 10.14
N VAL A 356 -24.76 -10.75 9.46
CA VAL A 356 -24.15 -10.97 8.15
C VAL A 356 -24.87 -10.06 7.16
N PRO A 357 -24.16 -9.19 6.44
CA PRO A 357 -24.76 -8.33 5.43
C PRO A 357 -25.44 -9.13 4.33
N ASP A 358 -26.30 -8.47 3.54
CA ASP A 358 -26.96 -9.13 2.44
C ASP A 358 -25.96 -9.53 1.32
N GLU A 359 -26.32 -10.53 0.52
CA GLU A 359 -25.46 -10.98 -0.58
C GLU A 359 -25.23 -9.88 -1.64
N ALA A 360 -26.12 -8.89 -1.76
CA ALA A 360 -25.96 -7.82 -2.74
C ALA A 360 -24.85 -6.84 -2.33
N GLU A 361 -24.77 -6.49 -1.06
CA GLU A 361 -23.73 -5.66 -0.45
C GLU A 361 -22.37 -6.35 -0.49
N ILE A 362 -22.33 -7.65 -0.17
CA ILE A 362 -21.10 -8.46 -0.24
C ILE A 362 -20.60 -8.51 -1.69
N ASN A 363 -21.47 -8.81 -2.65
CA ASN A 363 -21.10 -8.88 -4.06
C ASN A 363 -20.66 -7.52 -4.61
N LYS A 364 -21.27 -6.41 -4.16
CA LYS A 364 -20.82 -5.07 -4.53
C LYS A 364 -19.37 -4.83 -4.12
N VAL A 365 -19.00 -5.16 -2.88
CA VAL A 365 -17.62 -5.01 -2.40
C VAL A 365 -16.65 -5.94 -3.15
N LEU A 366 -17.07 -7.18 -3.47
CA LEU A 366 -16.26 -8.08 -4.29
C LEU A 366 -15.98 -7.50 -5.68
N VAL A 367 -17.00 -6.93 -6.33
CA VAL A 367 -16.86 -6.23 -7.61
C VAL A 367 -15.91 -5.03 -7.48
N ASP A 368 -16.04 -4.22 -6.43
CA ASP A 368 -15.15 -3.09 -6.15
C ASP A 368 -13.67 -3.52 -5.95
N LEU A 369 -13.45 -4.78 -5.53
CA LEU A 369 -12.13 -5.41 -5.37
C LEU A 369 -11.63 -6.15 -6.62
N ASN A 370 -12.28 -5.97 -7.78
CA ASN A 370 -12.03 -6.71 -9.02
C ASN A 370 -12.16 -8.24 -8.88
N LYS A 371 -13.15 -8.70 -8.09
CA LYS A 371 -13.44 -10.12 -7.86
C LYS A 371 -14.75 -10.49 -8.55
N LEU A 372 -14.70 -10.70 -9.86
CA LEU A 372 -15.88 -10.90 -10.69
C LEU A 372 -16.26 -12.38 -10.83
N THR A 373 -15.27 -13.25 -10.72
CA THR A 373 -15.43 -14.70 -10.90
C THR A 373 -14.90 -15.47 -9.69
N PRO A 374 -15.34 -16.72 -9.47
CA PRO A 374 -14.79 -17.57 -8.41
C PRO A 374 -13.27 -17.76 -8.50
N GLN A 375 -12.69 -17.72 -9.70
CA GLN A 375 -11.24 -17.82 -9.92
C GLN A 375 -10.48 -16.60 -9.37
N ASP A 376 -11.13 -15.44 -9.30
CA ASP A 376 -10.53 -14.23 -8.74
C ASP A 376 -10.42 -14.30 -7.20
N HIS A 377 -11.19 -15.19 -6.56
CA HIS A 377 -11.22 -15.39 -5.11
C HIS A 377 -9.99 -16.17 -4.64
N LEU A 378 -8.82 -15.52 -4.68
CA LEU A 378 -7.53 -16.13 -4.35
C LEU A 378 -7.44 -16.69 -2.93
N ASN A 379 -8.24 -16.17 -1.98
CA ASN A 379 -8.25 -16.57 -0.57
C ASN A 379 -6.83 -16.64 0.03
N CYS A 380 -5.93 -15.73 -0.35
CA CYS A 380 -4.51 -15.79 -0.01
C CYS A 380 -4.19 -15.37 1.44
N THR A 381 -5.18 -14.92 2.21
CA THR A 381 -5.08 -14.51 3.62
C THR A 381 -4.20 -13.29 3.94
N ALA A 382 -3.73 -12.56 2.90
CA ALA A 382 -2.86 -11.41 3.06
C ALA A 382 -3.52 -10.23 3.82
N CYS A 383 -4.82 -10.03 3.61
CA CYS A 383 -5.62 -9.02 4.33
C CYS A 383 -5.98 -9.45 5.78
N GLY A 384 -5.65 -10.68 6.18
CA GLY A 384 -5.94 -11.21 7.51
C GLY A 384 -7.32 -11.89 7.67
N TYR A 385 -8.05 -12.07 6.57
CA TYR A 385 -9.29 -12.87 6.51
C TYR A 385 -9.04 -14.17 5.75
N ASP A 386 -9.77 -15.24 6.09
CA ASP A 386 -9.48 -16.58 5.57
C ASP A 386 -9.99 -16.73 4.13
N THR A 387 -11.04 -15.98 3.76
CA THR A 387 -11.56 -15.91 2.39
C THR A 387 -11.77 -14.47 1.91
N CYS A 388 -11.78 -14.26 0.59
CA CYS A 388 -12.15 -12.98 -0.03
C CYS A 388 -13.58 -12.56 0.37
N ARG A 389 -14.49 -13.52 0.53
CA ARG A 389 -15.86 -13.27 1.00
C ARG A 389 -15.89 -12.76 2.44
N GLU A 390 -15.10 -13.34 3.35
CA GLU A 390 -14.98 -12.85 4.73
C GLU A 390 -14.42 -11.42 4.78
N HIS A 391 -13.43 -11.10 3.93
CA HIS A 391 -12.91 -9.73 3.83
C HIS A 391 -13.98 -8.75 3.35
N ALA A 392 -14.77 -9.13 2.33
CA ALA A 392 -15.88 -8.32 1.85
C ALA A 392 -16.95 -8.07 2.93
N ILE A 393 -17.35 -9.12 3.67
CA ILE A 393 -18.26 -9.00 4.82
C ILE A 393 -17.69 -8.02 5.85
N ALA A 394 -16.40 -8.14 6.18
CA ALA A 394 -15.76 -7.26 7.14
C ALA A 394 -15.69 -5.80 6.69
N ILE A 395 -15.57 -5.53 5.39
CA ILE A 395 -15.63 -4.17 4.83
C ILE A 395 -17.04 -3.59 5.02
N VAL A 396 -18.09 -4.35 4.68
CA VAL A 396 -19.48 -3.89 4.87
C VAL A 396 -19.80 -3.65 6.35
N GLN A 397 -19.27 -4.49 7.23
CA GLN A 397 -19.40 -4.34 8.69
C GLN A 397 -18.54 -3.20 9.29
N GLY A 398 -17.73 -2.49 8.47
CA GLY A 398 -16.85 -1.41 8.94
C GLY A 398 -15.66 -1.87 9.78
N LEU A 399 -15.27 -3.14 9.67
CA LEU A 399 -14.11 -3.73 10.35
C LEU A 399 -12.83 -3.71 9.48
N ALA A 400 -12.97 -3.61 8.16
CA ALA A 400 -11.88 -3.67 7.21
C ALA A 400 -12.00 -2.60 6.12
N GLU A 401 -10.89 -2.36 5.42
CA GLU A 401 -10.77 -1.41 4.31
C GLU A 401 -10.44 -2.15 3.01
N VAL A 402 -10.75 -1.56 1.86
CA VAL A 402 -10.49 -2.15 0.53
C VAL A 402 -8.99 -2.23 0.24
N GLU A 403 -8.22 -1.26 0.76
CA GLU A 403 -6.77 -1.14 0.66
C GLU A 403 -6.02 -2.30 1.36
N MET A 404 -6.72 -3.10 2.18
CA MET A 404 -6.14 -4.30 2.79
C MET A 404 -5.93 -5.42 1.76
N CYS A 405 -6.61 -5.40 0.61
CA CYS A 405 -6.45 -6.39 -0.44
C CYS A 405 -5.18 -6.09 -1.25
N LEU A 406 -4.11 -6.85 -0.98
CA LEU A 406 -2.81 -6.66 -1.60
C LEU A 406 -2.84 -6.76 -3.15
N PRO A 407 -3.44 -7.81 -3.77
CA PRO A 407 -3.52 -7.90 -5.23
C PRO A 407 -4.24 -6.71 -5.87
N PHE A 408 -5.39 -6.31 -5.31
CA PHE A 408 -6.15 -5.15 -5.76
C PHE A 408 -5.33 -3.85 -5.67
N THR A 409 -4.62 -3.65 -4.55
CA THR A 409 -3.80 -2.46 -4.34
C THR A 409 -2.62 -2.39 -5.31
N ILE A 410 -1.98 -3.53 -5.62
CA ILE A 410 -0.90 -3.60 -6.61
C ILE A 410 -1.41 -3.24 -8.01
N GLU A 411 -2.55 -3.80 -8.42
CA GLU A 411 -3.16 -3.50 -9.71
C GLU A 411 -3.54 -2.02 -9.83
N LYS A 412 -4.19 -1.47 -8.79
CA LYS A 412 -4.55 -0.05 -8.72
C LYS A 412 -3.33 0.87 -8.74
N LEU A 413 -2.23 0.45 -8.11
CA LEU A 413 -0.95 1.18 -8.15
C LEU A 413 -0.36 1.17 -9.57
N HIS A 414 -0.33 0.03 -10.25
CA HIS A 414 0.15 -0.06 -11.63
C HIS A 414 -0.67 0.83 -12.56
N GLN A 415 -2.01 0.80 -12.46
CA GLN A 415 -2.88 1.67 -13.25
C GLN A 415 -2.58 3.15 -12.99
N SER A 416 -2.47 3.55 -11.72
CA SER A 416 -2.15 4.93 -11.35
C SER A 416 -0.79 5.40 -11.89
N VAL A 417 0.21 4.51 -11.91
CA VAL A 417 1.53 4.79 -12.49
C VAL A 417 1.45 4.94 -14.01
N MET A 418 0.64 4.13 -14.69
CA MET A 418 0.43 4.26 -16.14
C MET A 418 -0.25 5.59 -16.49
N ASP A 419 -1.33 5.93 -15.79
CA ASP A 419 -2.07 7.19 -15.99
C ASP A 419 -1.18 8.42 -15.73
N LEU A 420 -0.35 8.36 -14.67
CA LEU A 420 0.59 9.43 -14.34
C LEU A 420 1.66 9.59 -15.42
N ASN A 421 2.18 8.49 -15.96
CA ASN A 421 3.16 8.53 -17.04
C ASN A 421 2.58 9.13 -18.34
N GLU A 422 1.32 8.81 -18.66
CA GLU A 422 0.64 9.41 -19.81
C GLU A 422 0.43 10.92 -19.62
N SER A 423 -0.03 11.33 -18.44
CA SER A 423 -0.18 12.73 -18.07
C SER A 423 1.15 13.50 -18.17
N ASN A 424 2.24 12.93 -17.66
CA ASN A 424 3.58 13.52 -17.75
C ASN A 424 4.08 13.66 -19.20
N LYS A 425 3.83 12.67 -20.08
CA LYS A 425 4.16 12.76 -21.50
C LYS A 425 3.39 13.88 -22.20
N LYS A 426 2.10 14.01 -21.91
CA LYS A 426 1.24 15.09 -22.45
C LYS A 426 1.67 16.46 -21.94
N LEU A 427 2.08 16.57 -20.68
CA LEU A 427 2.62 17.81 -20.12
C LEU A 427 3.92 18.21 -20.82
N ALA A 428 4.84 17.27 -21.01
CA ALA A 428 6.12 17.53 -21.68
C ALA A 428 5.94 18.01 -23.14
N SER A 429 5.07 17.37 -23.91
CA SER A 429 4.80 17.79 -25.29
C SER A 429 4.15 19.17 -25.36
N THR A 430 3.21 19.46 -24.44
CA THR A 430 2.55 20.78 -24.35
C THR A 430 3.54 21.88 -23.98
N GLN A 431 4.44 21.63 -23.02
CA GLN A 431 5.49 22.58 -22.64
C GLN A 431 6.47 22.86 -23.79
N GLN A 432 6.85 21.83 -24.57
CA GLN A 432 7.72 22.01 -25.73
C GLN A 432 7.06 22.86 -26.81
N ALA A 433 5.78 22.59 -27.12
CA ALA A 433 5.00 23.40 -28.07
C ALA A 433 4.88 24.86 -27.61
N LEU A 434 4.63 25.09 -26.31
CA LEU A 434 4.56 26.42 -25.72
C LEU A 434 5.88 27.18 -25.89
N ARG A 435 7.02 26.56 -25.54
CA ARG A 435 8.36 27.17 -25.69
C ARG A 435 8.67 27.56 -27.14
N GLN A 436 8.29 26.71 -28.10
CA GLN A 436 8.46 27.04 -29.53
C GLN A 436 7.58 28.23 -29.93
N SER A 437 6.33 28.27 -29.48
CA SER A 437 5.41 29.37 -29.72
C SER A 437 5.90 30.70 -29.12
N GLU A 438 6.40 30.69 -27.88
CA GLU A 438 6.97 31.86 -27.21
C GLU A 438 8.20 32.40 -27.97
N LYS A 439 9.08 31.50 -28.42
CA LYS A 439 10.27 31.89 -29.21
C LYS A 439 9.88 32.57 -30.52
N LEU A 440 8.88 32.03 -31.23
CA LEU A 440 8.37 32.61 -32.47
C LEU A 440 7.71 33.97 -32.26
N ALA A 441 6.87 34.10 -31.22
CA ALA A 441 6.20 35.37 -30.90
C ALA A 441 7.20 36.48 -30.56
N SER A 442 8.21 36.17 -29.73
CA SER A 442 9.28 37.11 -29.36
C SER A 442 10.09 37.57 -30.59
N MET A 443 10.45 36.64 -31.47
CA MET A 443 11.12 36.98 -32.73
C MET A 443 10.27 37.87 -33.64
N GLY A 444 8.96 37.63 -33.71
CA GLY A 444 8.04 38.47 -34.48
C GLY A 444 8.01 39.93 -33.99
N GLN A 445 7.90 40.13 -32.68
CA GLN A 445 7.84 41.47 -32.09
C GLN A 445 9.14 42.27 -32.28
N LEU A 446 10.30 41.64 -32.08
CA LEU A 446 11.60 42.28 -32.29
C LEU A 446 11.83 42.65 -33.76
N SER A 447 11.44 41.77 -34.68
CA SER A 447 11.64 41.97 -36.11
C SER A 447 10.84 43.17 -36.65
N ALA A 448 9.64 43.41 -36.12
CA ALA A 448 8.81 44.55 -36.51
C ALA A 448 9.42 45.90 -36.08
N GLY A 449 9.96 45.97 -34.86
CA GLY A 449 10.63 47.18 -34.35
C GLY A 449 11.93 47.49 -35.11
N ILE A 450 12.80 46.49 -35.23
CA ILE A 450 14.09 46.62 -35.95
C ILE A 450 13.86 47.06 -37.40
N ALA A 451 12.83 46.51 -38.05
CA ALA A 451 12.58 46.84 -39.45
C ALA A 451 12.13 48.28 -39.67
N HIS A 452 11.30 48.82 -38.76
CA HIS A 452 10.91 50.22 -38.84
C HIS A 452 12.11 51.15 -38.60
N GLU A 453 12.95 50.84 -37.63
CA GLU A 453 14.11 51.67 -37.29
C GLU A 453 15.24 51.61 -38.33
N LEU A 454 15.43 50.48 -39.03
CA LEU A 454 16.45 50.35 -40.08
C LEU A 454 15.97 50.86 -41.45
N ASN A 455 14.69 50.69 -41.80
CA ASN A 455 14.18 51.16 -43.09
C ASN A 455 14.28 52.70 -43.22
N ASN A 456 14.13 53.42 -42.11
CA ASN A 456 14.20 54.89 -42.09
C ASN A 456 15.59 55.44 -42.52
N PRO A 457 16.72 55.11 -41.86
CA PRO A 457 18.04 55.59 -42.26
C PRO A 457 18.46 55.03 -43.62
N LEU A 458 18.10 53.79 -43.96
CA LEU A 458 18.38 53.23 -45.29
C LEU A 458 17.67 54.01 -46.40
N GLY A 459 16.40 54.40 -46.18
CA GLY A 459 15.67 55.26 -47.11
C GLY A 459 16.35 56.62 -47.31
N VAL A 460 16.84 57.24 -46.23
CA VAL A 460 17.58 58.50 -46.28
C VAL A 460 18.87 58.33 -47.09
N ILE A 461 19.68 57.29 -46.80
CA ILE A 461 20.92 57.00 -47.53
C ILE A 461 20.63 56.80 -49.01
N THR A 462 19.63 55.98 -49.37
CA THR A 462 19.25 55.74 -50.77
C THR A 462 18.83 57.02 -51.49
N VAL A 463 18.04 57.90 -50.86
CA VAL A 463 17.59 59.16 -51.48
C VAL A 463 18.76 60.11 -51.72
N TYR A 464 19.56 60.40 -50.70
CA TYR A 464 20.70 61.32 -50.83
C TYR A 464 21.77 60.78 -51.78
N SER A 465 22.06 59.48 -51.76
CA SER A 465 23.02 58.87 -52.69
C SER A 465 22.52 58.93 -54.13
N ASN A 466 21.22 58.78 -54.40
CA ASN A 466 20.69 58.97 -55.76
C ASN A 466 20.72 60.44 -56.20
N ILE A 467 20.40 61.40 -55.32
CA ILE A 467 20.50 62.84 -55.64
C ILE A 467 21.94 63.21 -56.00
N LEU A 468 22.91 62.83 -55.16
CA LEU A 468 24.33 63.09 -55.43
C LEU A 468 24.82 62.40 -56.71
N LYS A 469 24.26 61.23 -57.04
CA LYS A 469 24.60 60.50 -58.27
C LYS A 469 24.05 61.24 -59.49
N ASP A 470 22.84 61.79 -59.40
CA ASP A 470 22.20 62.55 -60.48
C ASP A 470 22.88 63.91 -60.70
N GLU A 471 23.43 64.52 -59.64
CA GLU A 471 24.19 65.78 -59.70
C GLU A 471 25.66 65.60 -60.15
N ALA A 472 26.22 64.39 -60.07
CA ALA A 472 27.59 64.08 -60.50
C ALA A 472 27.70 63.92 -62.03
N PRO A 473 28.73 64.50 -62.68
CA PRO A 473 29.01 64.29 -64.12
C PRO A 473 29.13 62.80 -64.48
N GLU A 474 28.73 62.40 -65.69
CA GLU A 474 28.70 60.98 -66.10
C GLU A 474 30.06 60.28 -66.04
N ASP A 475 31.16 61.02 -66.22
CA ASP A 475 32.54 60.50 -66.21
C ASP A 475 33.20 60.53 -64.82
N ASP A 476 32.49 60.97 -63.77
CA ASP A 476 33.06 61.10 -62.42
C ASP A 476 33.18 59.73 -61.73
N PRO A 477 34.38 59.35 -61.24
CA PRO A 477 34.58 58.12 -60.47
C PRO A 477 33.63 57.96 -59.27
N ILE A 478 33.21 59.06 -58.63
CA ILE A 478 32.28 59.08 -57.48
C ILE A 478 30.92 58.46 -57.83
N ARG A 479 30.51 58.51 -59.10
CA ARG A 479 29.23 57.96 -59.55
C ARG A 479 29.15 56.44 -59.31
N LYS A 480 30.27 55.71 -59.51
CA LYS A 480 30.36 54.27 -59.24
C LYS A 480 30.28 53.96 -57.74
N ASP A 481 30.90 54.79 -56.91
CA ASP A 481 30.84 54.64 -55.46
C ASP A 481 29.41 54.90 -54.93
N LEU A 482 28.71 55.89 -55.48
CA LEU A 482 27.31 56.19 -55.15
C LEU A 482 26.35 55.08 -55.60
N GLU A 483 26.58 54.48 -56.78
CA GLU A 483 25.82 53.31 -57.23
C GLU A 483 25.98 52.13 -56.25
N LEU A 484 27.21 51.86 -55.80
CA LEU A 484 27.48 50.81 -54.84
C LEU A 484 26.78 51.08 -53.49
N ILE A 485 26.77 52.33 -53.00
CA ILE A 485 26.07 52.71 -51.76
C ILE A 485 24.56 52.47 -51.89
N VAL A 486 23.95 52.88 -53.01
CA VAL A 486 22.52 52.64 -53.28
C VAL A 486 22.21 51.15 -53.33
N GLU A 487 23.07 50.37 -54.01
CA GLU A 487 22.92 48.91 -54.08
C GLU A 487 22.98 48.25 -52.69
N GLN A 488 23.95 48.64 -51.86
CA GLN A 488 24.07 48.10 -50.50
C GLN A 488 22.91 48.55 -49.59
N ALA A 489 22.44 49.79 -49.72
CA ALA A 489 21.31 50.29 -48.95
C ALA A 489 20.00 49.55 -49.31
N GLU A 490 19.73 49.36 -50.60
CA GLU A 490 18.58 48.56 -51.07
C GLU A 490 18.70 47.08 -50.70
N ARG A 491 19.93 46.55 -50.67
CA ARG A 491 20.18 45.19 -50.17
C ARG A 491 19.85 45.06 -48.68
N CYS A 492 20.30 45.98 -47.85
CA CYS A 492 19.95 46.02 -46.43
C CYS A 492 18.43 46.12 -46.23
N LYS A 493 17.76 46.96 -47.03
CA LYS A 493 16.29 47.13 -47.00
C LYS A 493 15.55 45.85 -47.40
N LYS A 494 16.06 45.09 -48.39
CA LYS A 494 15.52 43.76 -48.74
C LYS A 494 15.70 42.74 -47.62
N ILE A 495 16.85 42.72 -46.94
CA ILE A 495 17.09 41.83 -45.79
C ILE A 495 16.12 42.14 -44.66
N VAL A 496 15.98 43.43 -44.32
CA VAL A 496 15.07 43.93 -43.30
C VAL A 496 13.60 43.65 -43.66
N GLY A 497 13.22 43.85 -44.92
CA GLY A 497 11.88 43.51 -45.43
C GLY A 497 11.59 42.01 -45.37
N GLY A 498 12.60 41.15 -45.62
CA GLY A 498 12.50 39.71 -45.43
C GLY A 498 12.24 39.32 -43.97
N LEU A 499 12.92 39.98 -43.02
CA LEU A 499 12.71 39.80 -41.59
C LEU A 499 11.30 40.25 -41.15
N LEU A 500 10.81 41.37 -41.69
CA LEU A 500 9.47 41.90 -41.42
C LEU A 500 8.37 40.97 -41.98
N ASN A 501 8.53 40.45 -43.20
CA ASN A 501 7.58 39.52 -43.81
C ASN A 501 7.48 38.21 -43.03
N PHE A 502 8.58 37.75 -42.44
CA PHE A 502 8.60 36.61 -41.51
C PHE A 502 7.79 36.88 -40.22
N ALA A 503 7.69 38.13 -39.79
CA ALA A 503 7.00 38.53 -38.56
C ALA A 503 5.55 39.00 -38.74
N ARG A 504 5.17 39.54 -39.91
CA ARG A 504 3.91 40.30 -40.09
C ARG A 504 2.69 39.49 -40.55
N LYS A 505 2.81 38.24 -40.97
CA LYS A 505 1.64 37.45 -41.41
C LYS A 505 1.45 36.24 -40.50
N SER A 506 0.60 36.38 -39.48
CA SER A 506 0.17 35.28 -38.61
C SER A 506 -1.25 34.78 -38.93
N GLN A 507 -1.98 35.44 -39.83
CA GLN A 507 -3.29 34.99 -40.31
C GLN A 507 -3.18 34.54 -41.77
N VAL A 508 -3.57 33.28 -42.03
CA VAL A 508 -3.70 32.69 -43.37
C VAL A 508 -5.09 32.98 -43.92
N CYS A 509 -5.18 33.38 -45.17
CA CYS A 509 -6.46 33.47 -45.89
C CYS A 509 -6.63 32.21 -46.75
N LEU A 510 -7.31 31.20 -46.22
CA LEU A 510 -7.45 29.90 -46.88
C LEU A 510 -8.54 29.96 -47.97
N VAL A 511 -8.15 29.67 -49.21
CA VAL A 511 -9.03 29.60 -50.38
C VAL A 511 -8.88 28.22 -51.02
N GLU A 512 -9.99 27.59 -51.40
CA GLU A 512 -9.97 26.35 -52.16
C GLU A 512 -9.28 26.58 -53.51
N THR A 513 -8.16 25.90 -53.74
CA THR A 513 -7.30 26.13 -54.90
C THR A 513 -7.04 24.83 -55.63
N ASN A 514 -7.09 24.86 -56.96
CA ASN A 514 -6.64 23.75 -57.80
C ASN A 514 -5.11 23.67 -57.77
N MET A 515 -4.60 22.64 -57.10
CA MET A 515 -3.18 22.41 -56.85
C MET A 515 -2.39 22.10 -58.12
N VAL A 516 -3.03 21.57 -59.18
CA VAL A 516 -2.37 21.34 -60.47
C VAL A 516 -2.08 22.67 -61.16
N ASP A 517 -3.06 23.58 -61.18
CA ASP A 517 -2.91 24.89 -61.81
C ASP A 517 -1.95 25.78 -61.01
N PHE A 518 -2.03 25.70 -59.68
CA PHE A 518 -1.14 26.40 -58.76
C PHE A 518 0.34 26.01 -58.95
N VAL A 519 0.65 24.71 -59.03
CA VAL A 519 2.05 24.26 -59.26
C VAL A 519 2.53 24.62 -60.67
N LYS A 520 1.65 24.59 -61.69
CA LYS A 520 2.02 25.09 -63.01
C LYS A 520 2.38 26.57 -62.97
N GLN A 521 1.64 27.37 -62.20
CA GLN A 521 1.88 28.80 -62.04
C GLN A 521 3.17 29.11 -61.27
N SER A 522 3.57 28.28 -60.29
CA SER A 522 4.86 28.44 -59.63
C SER A 522 6.02 28.22 -60.62
N LEU A 523 5.92 27.15 -61.42
CA LEU A 523 6.92 26.80 -62.43
C LEU A 523 7.10 27.85 -63.54
N THR A 524 6.03 28.55 -63.97
CA THR A 524 6.15 29.65 -64.95
C THR A 524 6.87 30.88 -64.40
N SER A 525 6.95 31.01 -63.07
CA SER A 525 7.59 32.14 -62.40
C SER A 525 9.11 31.96 -62.23
N ILE A 526 9.66 30.81 -62.64
CA ILE A 526 11.09 30.51 -62.58
C ILE A 526 11.76 30.92 -63.90
N ILE A 527 12.87 31.66 -63.81
CA ILE A 527 13.75 31.90 -64.96
C ILE A 527 14.55 30.63 -65.21
N LYS A 528 14.21 29.88 -66.26
CA LYS A 528 14.85 28.61 -66.63
C LYS A 528 16.23 28.84 -67.29
N PRO A 529 17.34 28.34 -66.72
CA PRO A 529 18.61 28.23 -67.42
C PRO A 529 18.56 27.15 -68.52
N GLU A 530 19.27 27.33 -69.65
CA GLU A 530 19.26 26.35 -70.77
C GLU A 530 19.73 24.94 -70.35
N ASN A 531 20.52 24.83 -69.28
CA ASN A 531 21.11 23.61 -68.75
C ASN A 531 20.25 22.89 -67.69
N VAL A 532 19.04 23.36 -67.36
CA VAL A 532 18.15 22.71 -66.38
C VAL A 532 16.87 22.21 -67.04
N GLU A 533 16.58 20.92 -66.90
CA GLU A 533 15.33 20.30 -67.35
C GLU A 533 14.26 20.38 -66.26
N LEU A 534 13.09 20.95 -66.59
CA LEU A 534 11.95 21.05 -65.68
C LEU A 534 10.92 19.96 -66.01
N ILE A 535 10.62 19.10 -65.05
CA ILE A 535 9.66 18.01 -65.21
C ILE A 535 8.56 18.15 -64.16
N PHE A 536 7.32 18.24 -64.63
CA PHE A 536 6.14 18.27 -63.77
C PHE A 536 5.32 16.99 -63.97
N GLU A 537 5.18 16.22 -62.89
CA GLU A 537 4.43 14.98 -62.86
C GLU A 537 3.29 15.11 -61.85
N TYR A 538 2.08 14.68 -62.22
CA TYR A 538 0.96 14.69 -61.28
C TYR A 538 0.18 13.39 -61.38
N ASN A 539 -0.16 12.83 -60.23
CA ASN A 539 -1.04 11.69 -60.09
C ASN A 539 -1.98 11.97 -58.92
N THR A 540 -3.05 12.72 -59.20
CA THR A 540 -4.02 13.16 -58.19
C THR A 540 -5.46 12.88 -58.62
N LYS A 541 -6.27 12.36 -57.69
CA LYS A 541 -7.71 12.13 -57.90
C LYS A 541 -8.58 13.29 -57.39
N LYS A 542 -8.09 14.05 -56.41
CA LYS A 542 -8.72 15.25 -55.84
C LYS A 542 -7.69 16.39 -55.76
N PRO A 543 -7.55 17.23 -56.80
CA PRO A 543 -6.49 18.24 -56.88
C PRO A 543 -6.82 19.53 -56.11
N PHE A 544 -7.65 19.50 -55.08
CA PHE A 544 -8.07 20.70 -54.34
C PHE A 544 -7.55 20.69 -52.91
N ALA A 545 -7.06 21.85 -52.45
CA ALA A 545 -6.70 22.09 -51.06
C ALA A 545 -7.01 23.54 -50.67
N TYR A 546 -7.23 23.77 -49.38
CA TYR A 546 -7.45 25.10 -48.81
C TYR A 546 -6.10 25.72 -48.45
N ILE A 547 -5.65 26.72 -49.22
CA ILE A 547 -4.36 27.38 -49.03
C ILE A 547 -4.45 28.90 -49.17
N ASP A 548 -3.53 29.62 -48.54
CA ASP A 548 -3.24 31.02 -48.86
C ASP A 548 -2.31 31.04 -50.08
N VAL A 549 -2.88 31.40 -51.23
CA VAL A 549 -2.21 31.34 -52.54
C VAL A 549 -0.92 32.15 -52.53
N ASP A 550 -0.89 33.35 -51.96
CA ASP A 550 0.30 34.21 -51.97
C ASP A 550 1.42 33.64 -51.10
N GLN A 551 1.09 33.19 -49.88
CA GLN A 551 2.08 32.65 -48.95
C GLN A 551 2.65 31.32 -49.45
N MET A 552 1.80 30.43 -49.95
CA MET A 552 2.25 29.15 -50.50
C MET A 552 3.01 29.34 -51.82
N MET A 553 2.63 30.31 -52.67
CA MET A 553 3.37 30.61 -53.90
C MET A 553 4.79 31.09 -53.58
N GLN A 554 4.94 31.94 -52.55
CA GLN A 554 6.24 32.35 -52.06
C GLN A 554 7.06 31.15 -51.51
N ALA A 555 6.41 30.20 -50.83
CA ALA A 555 7.09 29.01 -50.32
C ALA A 555 7.59 28.09 -51.45
N LEU A 556 6.74 27.77 -52.42
CA LEU A 556 7.09 26.92 -53.57
C LEU A 556 8.19 27.56 -54.43
N THR A 557 8.01 28.82 -54.84
CA THR A 557 8.99 29.49 -55.70
C THR A 557 10.36 29.66 -55.03
N ASN A 558 10.41 29.77 -53.70
CA ASN A 558 11.67 29.78 -52.96
C ASN A 558 12.36 28.40 -52.95
N LEU A 559 11.60 27.31 -52.79
CA LEU A 559 12.16 25.96 -52.89
C LEU A 559 12.66 25.66 -54.31
N GLU A 560 11.87 26.02 -55.32
CA GLU A 560 12.21 25.85 -56.73
C GLU A 560 13.47 26.65 -57.12
N LYS A 561 13.59 27.91 -56.67
CA LYS A 561 14.81 28.71 -56.88
C LYS A 561 16.04 28.09 -56.21
N ASN A 562 15.90 27.64 -54.95
CA ASN A 562 16.99 26.97 -54.25
C ASN A 562 17.42 25.68 -54.95
N ALA A 563 16.47 24.92 -55.51
CA ALA A 563 16.73 23.73 -56.30
C ALA A 563 17.52 24.04 -57.59
N VAL A 564 17.13 25.09 -58.34
CA VAL A 564 17.84 25.52 -59.55
C VAL A 564 19.26 26.01 -59.21
N GLU A 565 19.42 26.79 -58.15
CA GLU A 565 20.73 27.28 -57.71
C GLU A 565 21.67 26.16 -57.23
N ALA A 566 21.12 25.04 -56.74
CA ALA A 566 21.88 23.86 -56.34
C ALA A 566 22.41 23.03 -57.52
N MET A 567 22.05 23.38 -58.77
CA MET A 567 22.44 22.71 -60.01
C MET A 567 23.29 23.60 -60.94
N PRO A 568 24.47 24.10 -60.52
CA PRO A 568 25.28 25.03 -61.31
C PRO A 568 25.79 24.44 -62.63
N GLN A 569 25.97 23.11 -62.72
CA GLN A 569 26.40 22.40 -63.93
C GLN A 569 25.23 21.92 -64.81
N GLY A 570 23.99 22.28 -64.45
CA GLY A 570 22.78 21.73 -65.06
C GLY A 570 22.28 20.48 -64.35
N GLY A 571 21.06 20.06 -64.66
CA GLY A 571 20.40 18.94 -63.98
C GLY A 571 18.90 18.89 -64.25
N LYS A 572 18.19 18.08 -63.46
CA LYS A 572 16.74 17.88 -63.58
C LYS A 572 16.04 18.31 -62.29
N LEU A 573 15.12 19.27 -62.41
CA LEU A 573 14.17 19.63 -61.35
C LEU A 573 12.84 18.93 -61.63
N THR A 574 12.47 18.00 -60.75
CA THR A 574 11.20 17.27 -60.82
C THR A 574 10.27 17.77 -59.73
N VAL A 575 9.11 18.29 -60.12
CA VAL A 575 8.02 18.61 -59.18
C VAL A 575 6.93 17.57 -59.37
N SER A 576 6.62 16.82 -58.31
CA SER A 576 5.55 15.82 -58.32
C SER A 576 4.40 16.20 -57.38
N LEU A 577 3.19 16.02 -57.88
CA LEU A 577 1.95 16.27 -57.13
C LEU A 577 1.18 14.95 -56.96
N THR A 578 0.95 14.54 -55.73
CA THR A 578 0.18 13.33 -55.37
C THR A 578 -0.83 13.65 -54.27
N ASP A 579 -1.85 12.83 -54.11
CA ASP A 579 -2.83 12.96 -53.04
C ASP A 579 -3.11 11.62 -52.34
N ASN A 580 -3.57 11.71 -51.08
CA ASN A 580 -4.19 10.61 -50.37
C ASN A 580 -5.57 11.03 -49.86
N LEU A 581 -6.24 10.18 -49.08
CA LEU A 581 -7.60 10.45 -48.59
C LEU A 581 -7.74 11.80 -47.87
N TYR A 582 -6.68 12.28 -47.20
CA TYR A 582 -6.74 13.42 -46.29
C TYR A 582 -5.74 14.55 -46.63
N ASN A 583 -4.81 14.34 -47.56
CA ASN A 583 -3.73 15.29 -47.80
C ASN A 583 -3.34 15.38 -49.28
N VAL A 584 -2.89 16.56 -49.68
CA VAL A 584 -2.14 16.83 -50.91
C VAL A 584 -0.65 16.87 -50.59
N ILE A 585 0.15 16.19 -51.40
CA ILE A 585 1.59 16.05 -51.23
C ILE A 585 2.30 16.61 -52.46
N ILE A 586 3.13 17.63 -52.24
CA ILE A 586 4.00 18.25 -53.27
C ILE A 586 5.43 17.82 -52.96
N SER A 587 6.12 17.19 -53.91
CA SER A 587 7.55 16.90 -53.78
C SER A 587 8.35 17.67 -54.83
N ILE A 588 9.39 18.36 -54.41
CA ILE A 588 10.31 19.11 -55.26
C ILE A 588 11.66 18.44 -55.13
N SER A 589 12.13 17.82 -56.21
CA SER A 589 13.38 17.06 -56.24
C SER A 589 14.35 17.63 -57.26
N ASP A 590 15.55 18.01 -56.81
CA ASP A 590 16.67 18.38 -57.67
C ASP A 590 17.70 17.24 -57.79
N THR A 591 18.52 17.28 -58.84
CA THR A 591 19.70 16.41 -59.02
C THR A 591 21.00 17.19 -58.80
N GLY A 592 20.97 18.16 -57.87
CA GLY A 592 22.09 19.04 -57.57
C GLY A 592 23.12 18.44 -56.63
N ILE A 593 23.89 19.31 -55.99
CA ILE A 593 25.00 18.94 -55.10
C ILE A 593 24.56 18.30 -53.78
N GLY A 594 23.27 18.35 -53.44
CA GLY A 594 22.74 17.87 -52.16
C GLY A 594 23.13 18.74 -50.95
N ILE A 595 22.63 18.35 -49.77
CA ILE A 595 22.85 19.00 -48.47
C ILE A 595 23.54 17.97 -47.55
N PRO A 596 24.72 18.29 -47.00
CA PRO A 596 25.44 17.39 -46.09
C PRO A 596 24.60 17.02 -44.85
N LYS A 597 24.73 15.78 -44.35
CA LYS A 597 23.96 15.24 -43.20
C LYS A 597 24.06 16.14 -41.95
N GLU A 598 25.23 16.72 -41.69
CA GLU A 598 25.48 17.63 -40.57
C GLU A 598 24.65 18.93 -40.63
N ASN A 599 24.30 19.38 -41.83
CA ASN A 599 23.56 20.63 -42.03
C ASN A 599 22.03 20.44 -41.97
N LEU A 600 21.53 19.20 -42.12
CA LEU A 600 20.09 18.90 -42.20
C LEU A 600 19.33 19.32 -40.94
N GLU A 601 19.93 19.23 -39.76
CA GLU A 601 19.31 19.66 -38.50
C GLU A 601 19.21 21.20 -38.38
N HIS A 602 20.03 21.92 -39.16
CA HIS A 602 20.18 23.36 -39.07
C HIS A 602 19.47 24.14 -40.19
N ILE A 603 19.02 23.49 -41.27
CA ILE A 603 18.46 24.19 -42.45
C ILE A 603 17.22 25.04 -42.17
N PHE A 604 16.45 24.72 -41.13
CA PHE A 604 15.28 25.51 -40.70
C PHE A 604 15.61 26.52 -39.59
N THR A 605 16.88 26.65 -39.22
CA THR A 605 17.35 27.66 -38.25
C THR A 605 17.49 29.01 -38.96
N PRO A 606 16.88 30.10 -38.45
CA PRO A 606 17.04 31.44 -39.01
C PRO A 606 18.51 31.85 -39.14
N PHE A 607 18.85 32.51 -40.26
CA PHE A 607 20.19 33.00 -40.63
C PHE A 607 21.22 31.93 -40.96
N PHE A 608 20.86 30.64 -40.89
CA PHE A 608 21.74 29.58 -41.37
C PHE A 608 21.78 29.59 -42.90
N THR A 609 22.97 29.73 -43.49
CA THR A 609 23.18 29.66 -44.94
C THR A 609 24.53 29.07 -45.27
N THR A 610 24.56 28.27 -46.33
CA THR A 610 25.78 27.68 -46.91
C THR A 610 26.31 28.47 -48.11
N LYS A 611 25.67 29.61 -48.46
CA LYS A 611 26.05 30.47 -49.58
C LYS A 611 27.13 31.49 -49.17
N ASP A 612 27.94 31.95 -50.13
CA ASP A 612 28.95 32.99 -49.91
C ASP A 612 28.35 34.26 -49.25
N MET A 613 29.15 34.94 -48.42
CA MET A 613 28.80 36.25 -47.83
C MET A 613 28.35 37.21 -48.93
N GLY A 614 27.06 37.52 -49.01
CA GLY A 614 26.55 38.15 -50.24
C GLY A 614 25.20 37.63 -50.68
N LYS A 615 25.14 36.31 -50.86
CA LYS A 615 24.21 35.65 -51.79
C LYS A 615 23.03 34.97 -51.11
N GLY A 616 23.01 34.88 -49.77
CA GLY A 616 21.93 34.24 -49.02
C GLY A 616 21.63 34.95 -47.70
N THR A 617 20.36 35.12 -47.38
CA THR A 617 19.91 35.71 -46.10
C THR A 617 19.72 34.67 -44.99
N GLY A 618 19.68 33.38 -45.33
CA GLY A 618 19.39 32.29 -44.39
C GLY A 618 17.97 32.31 -43.81
N LEU A 619 17.05 33.09 -44.40
CA LEU A 619 15.67 33.23 -43.91
C LEU A 619 14.63 32.47 -44.75
N GLY A 620 15.01 31.97 -45.94
CA GLY A 620 14.07 31.34 -46.88
C GLY A 620 13.46 30.02 -46.38
N LEU A 621 14.29 29.06 -45.98
CA LEU A 621 13.82 27.75 -45.49
C LEU A 621 13.05 27.84 -44.15
N PRO A 622 13.49 28.65 -43.16
CA PRO A 622 12.69 28.92 -41.96
C PRO A 622 11.31 29.52 -42.27
N LEU A 623 11.22 30.42 -43.25
CA LEU A 623 9.95 30.99 -43.70
C LEU A 623 9.03 29.92 -44.30
N ILE A 624 9.57 29.06 -45.17
CA ILE A 624 8.82 27.94 -45.76
C ILE A 624 8.28 27.01 -44.66
N TYR A 625 9.10 26.70 -43.65
CA TYR A 625 8.66 25.90 -42.49
C TYR A 625 7.48 26.56 -41.75
N GLY A 626 7.56 27.87 -41.50
CA GLY A 626 6.49 28.64 -40.86
C GLY A 626 5.20 28.64 -41.68
N VAL A 627 5.29 28.92 -42.99
CA VAL A 627 4.15 28.92 -43.90
C VAL A 627 3.47 27.55 -43.92
N VAL A 628 4.21 26.46 -44.09
CA VAL A 628 3.65 25.10 -44.10
C VAL A 628 2.97 24.76 -42.77
N LYS A 629 3.54 25.16 -41.63
CA LYS A 629 2.94 24.92 -40.30
C LYS A 629 1.66 25.73 -40.08
N MET A 630 1.60 26.98 -40.55
CA MET A 630 0.39 27.79 -40.49
C MET A 630 -0.77 27.20 -41.31
N HIS A 631 -0.46 26.41 -42.34
CA HIS A 631 -1.42 25.65 -43.15
C HIS A 631 -1.71 24.25 -42.58
N ARG A 632 -1.41 23.99 -41.29
CA ARG A 632 -1.53 22.69 -40.63
C ARG A 632 -0.77 21.55 -41.33
N GLY A 633 0.24 21.91 -42.10
CA GLY A 633 1.01 20.99 -42.93
C GLY A 633 2.29 20.46 -42.27
N LYS A 634 2.97 19.58 -43.01
CA LYS A 634 4.28 19.03 -42.68
C LYS A 634 5.24 19.24 -43.84
N ILE A 635 6.48 19.61 -43.55
CA ILE A 635 7.58 19.63 -44.52
C ILE A 635 8.66 18.65 -44.06
N ASP A 636 9.09 17.79 -44.98
CA ASP A 636 10.18 16.83 -44.78
C ASP A 636 11.26 17.06 -45.85
N VAL A 637 12.51 16.73 -45.53
CA VAL A 637 13.65 16.83 -46.44
C VAL A 637 14.41 15.52 -46.48
N LYS A 638 14.81 15.10 -47.69
CA LYS A 638 15.79 14.03 -47.91
C LYS A 638 16.86 14.57 -48.84
N SER A 639 18.12 14.37 -48.52
CA SER A 639 19.21 14.82 -49.36
C SER A 639 20.35 13.83 -49.35
N ASN A 640 21.03 13.69 -50.49
CA ASN A 640 22.21 12.86 -50.65
C ASN A 640 23.33 13.66 -51.32
N THR A 641 24.52 13.62 -50.71
CA THR A 641 25.74 14.25 -51.21
C THR A 641 26.78 13.22 -51.69
N ASP A 642 26.55 11.92 -51.46
CA ASP A 642 27.48 10.84 -51.80
C ASP A 642 27.03 10.12 -53.08
N PRO A 643 27.76 10.25 -54.20
CA PRO A 643 27.46 9.52 -55.43
C PRO A 643 27.50 7.99 -55.28
N ALA A 644 28.17 7.46 -54.24
CA ALA A 644 28.24 6.03 -53.96
C ALA A 644 26.99 5.49 -53.23
N GLU A 645 26.24 6.34 -52.50
CA GLU A 645 25.00 5.96 -51.80
C GLU A 645 23.73 6.11 -52.67
N GLY A 646 23.84 6.74 -53.85
CA GLY A 646 22.73 6.94 -54.79
C GLY A 646 22.85 8.24 -55.61
N PRO A 647 21.80 8.64 -56.37
CA PRO A 647 21.81 9.92 -57.07
C PRO A 647 21.94 11.08 -56.09
N CYS A 648 22.85 12.01 -56.36
CA CYS A 648 23.00 13.24 -55.57
C CYS A 648 21.86 14.21 -55.85
N GLY A 649 21.40 14.90 -54.82
CA GLY A 649 20.29 15.84 -54.91
C GLY A 649 19.49 15.98 -53.63
N THR A 650 18.52 16.89 -53.63
CA THR A 650 17.61 17.11 -52.50
C THR A 650 16.16 16.97 -52.92
N THR A 651 15.36 16.34 -52.07
CA THR A 651 13.91 16.27 -52.20
C THR A 651 13.26 16.91 -50.98
N PHE A 652 12.52 17.99 -51.20
CA PHE A 652 11.60 18.56 -50.21
C PHE A 652 10.19 18.04 -50.46
N THR A 653 9.52 17.57 -49.41
CA THR A 653 8.14 17.07 -49.48
C THR A 653 7.25 17.89 -48.55
N ILE A 654 6.28 18.59 -49.14
CA ILE A 654 5.26 19.37 -48.42
C ILE A 654 3.95 18.56 -48.42
N THR A 655 3.38 18.33 -47.26
CA THR A 655 2.09 17.66 -47.06
C THR A 655 1.10 18.63 -46.42
N ILE A 656 -0.01 18.93 -47.11
CA ILE A 656 -1.07 19.84 -46.65
C ILE A 656 -2.40 19.06 -46.58
N PRO A 657 -3.25 19.26 -45.55
CA PRO A 657 -4.59 18.68 -45.51
C PRO A 657 -5.47 19.14 -46.69
N ASN A 658 -6.26 18.24 -47.27
CA ASN A 658 -7.16 18.55 -48.38
C ASN A 658 -8.51 19.18 -47.97
N ASP A 659 -8.81 19.21 -46.67
CA ASP A 659 -10.05 19.78 -46.11
C ASP A 659 -9.76 20.66 -44.89
N LEU A 660 -10.65 21.60 -44.61
CA LEU A 660 -10.72 22.35 -43.35
C LEU A 660 -11.24 21.40 -42.26
N GLY A 661 -10.42 20.45 -41.81
CA GLY A 661 -10.80 19.55 -40.71
C GLY A 661 -11.36 20.34 -39.52
N GLN A 662 -12.55 19.90 -39.06
CA GLN A 662 -13.26 20.38 -37.86
C GLN A 662 -12.33 20.53 -36.65
#